data_AF-A0A928WV78-F1
#
_entry.id   AF-A0A928WV78-F1
#
_cell.length_a   1.000
_cell.length_b   1.000
_cell.length_c   1.000
_cell.angle_alpha   90.00
_cell.angle_beta   90.00
_cell.angle_gamma   90.00
#
_symmetry.space_group_name_H-M   'P 1'
#
loop_
_entity.id
_entity.type
_entity.pdbx_description
1 polymer ?
#
loop_
_entity_poly.entity_id
_entity_poly.type
_entity_poly.pdbx_seq_one_letter_code
_entity_poly.pdbx_strand_id
1 'polypeptide(L)'
;MAITPTSATPLKEAWSAAITEAAALTLPDSLWQRPQVQGLTIDGPTSKDLDDAIHLEPTPTGGIASIHIADVSELVTVGTTLDKVALARTRTRYLSRGNIPMLPPALSEDKLSLLEGQPRPTLTIQVTLNHQAEIEATDIFESWIVSAKRFTYEQVDQACQSPTHPFYEQLQQCQTWAERLNHERRNQGAIGGQFNAAGFWIDENGTVLVSKGKLFRAQMIIQEFMILANRAVAHWFAKRDVLALYRNHTARTIAPERQQIMQALLTTGNMELIRKKLQNWLNKAEYSPILVGHFALNLTAYCHFTSPIRRLPDLLNHRIIKALIHDQPHPYRKFELEQLCTYIATLSQQEEAETKAFFKQRHQRSYQKQIQSSEATTLAALSTKAFDNLVKHAAKENNFEPILAAAQLRLKQNELSIQSLYLLLIHSKDLTLQRQILAALEQRLADATSVLVMATDQEDSWEQLTYVEASEDTPPFSLWVEVAIAGEVVTTHTPAQSQRKQSARHSACLTWLEAFVFDKLVSPAQRQPSEPPAITPPETAIAPTKDETAPTQAEDNQPKDTEPVQMTTPTDHPTLNYPLEGEQNFVGLLQELSQSLGWAMPAYQFTQAGSDFICTCTAPVQEQDFTAKATATQKKKAKQEAARGMLVQLQRWFHHGERIGIEEPEAPAATAVEEQTSQPERASAPISHPLLMKQLKDGQNFIGFLQQLCQTLVWDFPEYEFEGETPEFICTCTVCADGQRFSGEATASKKKRAKYLASKVVLLTLQQHFQSNKATEKEA
;
A
#
# COMPACT_ATOMS: atom_id res chain seq x y z
N MET A 1 1.84 15.17 41.10
CA MET A 1 2.13 15.55 39.70
C MET A 1 1.45 16.89 39.40
N ALA A 2 2.18 18.00 39.50
CA ALA A 2 1.67 19.32 39.13
C ALA A 2 2.77 20.09 38.41
N ILE A 3 2.98 19.75 37.14
CA ILE A 3 3.61 20.67 36.20
C ILE A 3 2.61 20.79 35.06
N THR A 4 1.69 21.74 35.20
CA THR A 4 0.88 22.23 34.10
C THR A 4 1.80 22.91 33.07
N PRO A 5 1.63 22.63 31.76
CA PRO A 5 2.45 23.20 30.71
C PRO A 5 1.95 24.61 30.41
N THR A 6 2.34 25.61 31.20
CA THR A 6 1.84 26.99 30.98
C THR A 6 2.88 28.11 31.04
N SER A 7 4.18 27.81 30.97
CA SER A 7 5.16 28.82 30.52
C SER A 7 6.42 28.20 29.93
N ALA A 8 7.01 28.85 28.91
CA ALA A 8 8.23 28.40 28.25
C ALA A 8 9.52 28.73 29.06
N THR A 9 9.43 29.67 29.99
CA THR A 9 10.54 30.12 30.85
C THR A 9 11.01 29.05 31.85
N PRO A 10 10.12 28.34 32.58
CA PRO A 10 10.51 27.29 33.53
C PRO A 10 11.22 26.10 32.89
N LEU A 11 10.87 25.73 31.65
CA LEU A 11 11.51 24.59 30.96
C LEU A 11 12.95 24.92 30.56
N LYS A 12 13.24 26.16 30.20
CA LYS A 12 14.60 26.59 29.83
C LYS A 12 15.52 26.59 31.05
N GLU A 13 15.04 27.08 32.19
CA GLU A 13 15.76 27.04 33.47
C GLU A 13 15.97 25.60 33.94
N ALA A 14 14.92 24.78 33.91
CA ALA A 14 15.00 23.35 34.24
C ALA A 14 15.98 22.60 33.32
N TRP A 15 16.01 22.92 32.03
CA TRP A 15 16.98 22.34 31.09
C TRP A 15 18.42 22.74 31.43
N SER A 16 18.66 24.00 31.79
CA SER A 16 19.99 24.44 32.22
C SER A 16 20.45 23.72 33.48
N ALA A 17 19.56 23.58 34.47
CA ALA A 17 19.84 22.83 35.69
C ALA A 17 20.09 21.34 35.40
N ALA A 18 19.29 20.74 34.51
CA ALA A 18 19.47 19.36 34.06
C ALA A 18 20.83 19.13 33.36
N ILE A 19 21.33 20.09 32.57
CA ILE A 19 22.67 20.00 31.98
C ILE A 19 23.74 19.95 33.08
N THR A 20 23.65 20.82 34.08
CA THR A 20 24.60 20.84 35.21
C THR A 20 24.54 19.54 36.01
N GLU A 21 23.32 19.06 36.32
CA GLU A 21 23.09 17.78 37.01
C GLU A 21 23.68 16.61 36.22
N ALA A 22 23.37 16.51 34.93
CA ALA A 22 23.89 15.50 34.02
C ALA A 22 25.43 15.49 33.95
N ALA A 23 26.06 16.66 33.92
CA ALA A 23 27.52 16.76 33.89
C ALA A 23 28.16 16.25 35.19
N ALA A 24 27.53 16.53 36.34
CA ALA A 24 28.02 16.13 37.67
C ALA A 24 27.81 14.65 38.00
N LEU A 25 26.83 13.98 37.38
CA LEU A 25 26.57 12.55 37.62
C LEU A 25 27.78 11.68 37.24
N THR A 26 28.05 10.66 38.05
CA THR A 26 29.05 9.63 37.78
C THR A 26 28.39 8.26 37.79
N LEU A 27 28.98 7.30 37.07
CA LEU A 27 28.52 5.92 37.08
C LEU A 27 29.06 5.24 38.37
N PRO A 28 28.19 4.74 39.27
CA PRO A 28 28.65 4.12 40.50
C PRO A 28 29.32 2.76 40.24
N ASP A 29 30.35 2.42 41.03
CA ASP A 29 31.11 1.18 40.89
C ASP A 29 30.27 -0.09 41.11
N SER A 30 29.15 0.02 41.83
CA SER A 30 28.20 -1.07 42.02
C SER A 30 27.61 -1.60 40.71
N LEU A 31 27.59 -0.80 39.64
CA LEU A 31 27.11 -1.23 38.33
C LEU A 31 27.97 -2.35 37.73
N TRP A 32 29.26 -2.38 38.06
CA TRP A 32 30.21 -3.36 37.54
C TRP A 32 30.13 -4.70 38.27
N GLN A 33 29.33 -4.78 39.33
CA GLN A 33 28.99 -6.05 40.00
C GLN A 33 27.87 -6.81 39.27
N ARG A 34 27.13 -6.14 38.38
CA ARG A 34 26.14 -6.79 37.51
C ARG A 34 26.85 -7.76 36.54
N PRO A 35 26.15 -8.76 35.99
CA PRO A 35 26.71 -9.62 34.95
C PRO A 35 27.22 -8.81 33.75
N GLN A 36 28.45 -9.10 33.30
CA GLN A 36 28.98 -8.56 32.07
C GLN A 36 28.42 -9.34 30.87
N VAL A 37 27.99 -8.63 29.84
CA VAL A 37 27.47 -9.20 28.59
C VAL A 37 28.33 -8.80 27.39
N GLN A 38 28.29 -9.62 26.33
CA GLN A 38 28.97 -9.35 25.06
C GLN A 38 28.00 -8.72 24.07
N GLY A 39 28.48 -7.86 23.17
CA GLY A 39 27.65 -7.32 22.10
C GLY A 39 28.34 -6.23 21.29
N LEU A 40 27.64 -5.78 20.25
CA LEU A 40 28.05 -4.72 19.33
C LEU A 40 26.89 -3.76 19.06
N THR A 41 27.19 -2.54 18.62
CA THR A 41 26.16 -1.57 18.21
C THR A 41 26.18 -1.37 16.70
N ILE A 42 25.01 -1.12 16.10
CA ILE A 42 24.87 -0.88 14.65
C ILE A 42 23.93 0.31 14.46
N ASP A 43 24.46 1.42 13.95
CA ASP A 43 23.72 2.68 13.91
C ASP A 43 23.97 3.47 12.62
N GLY A 44 23.29 4.62 12.50
CA GLY A 44 23.64 5.61 11.49
C GLY A 44 25.05 6.18 11.74
N PRO A 45 25.79 6.58 10.68
CA PRO A 45 27.16 7.09 10.83
C PRO A 45 27.25 8.29 11.77
N THR A 46 26.21 9.13 11.80
CA THR A 46 26.12 10.35 12.62
C THR A 46 25.48 10.14 14.00
N SER A 47 24.99 8.94 14.32
CA SER A 47 24.34 8.66 15.60
C SER A 47 25.35 8.73 16.75
N LYS A 48 24.93 9.35 17.85
CA LYS A 48 25.76 9.47 19.07
C LYS A 48 25.04 8.95 20.32
N ASP A 49 23.72 8.95 20.28
CA ASP A 49 22.78 8.41 21.25
C ASP A 49 22.49 6.93 20.94
N LEU A 50 23.44 6.06 21.23
CA LEU A 50 23.35 4.62 20.95
C LEU A 50 22.62 3.93 22.11
N ASP A 51 21.34 3.62 21.91
CA ASP A 51 20.47 3.00 22.91
C ASP A 51 20.70 1.50 23.06
N ASP A 52 21.03 0.82 21.97
CA ASP A 52 20.95 -0.63 21.86
C ASP A 52 22.23 -1.28 21.34
N ALA A 53 22.52 -2.47 21.87
CA ALA A 53 23.55 -3.38 21.38
C ALA A 53 22.96 -4.80 21.25
N ILE A 54 23.50 -5.59 20.34
CA ILE A 54 23.02 -6.95 20.08
C ILE A 54 24.13 -7.99 20.14
N HIS A 55 23.75 -9.20 20.54
CA HIS A 55 24.53 -10.42 20.44
C HIS A 55 23.60 -11.58 20.13
N LEU A 56 24.12 -12.60 19.46
CA LEU A 56 23.35 -13.77 19.06
C LEU A 56 24.24 -15.01 19.19
N GLU A 57 23.75 -15.98 19.94
CA GLU A 57 24.40 -17.28 20.12
C GLU A 57 23.54 -18.37 19.45
N PRO A 58 24.02 -19.01 18.37
CA PRO A 58 23.33 -20.15 17.78
C PRO A 58 23.27 -21.33 18.76
N THR A 59 22.16 -22.06 18.75
CA THR A 59 22.00 -23.30 19.53
C THR A 59 21.61 -24.45 18.59
N PRO A 60 21.75 -25.72 19.01
CA PRO A 60 21.36 -26.86 18.17
C PRO A 60 19.88 -26.85 17.75
N THR A 61 19.00 -26.24 18.56
CA THR A 61 17.55 -26.19 18.35
C THR A 61 17.03 -24.83 17.89
N GLY A 62 17.90 -23.83 17.76
CA GLY A 62 17.53 -22.46 17.41
C GLY A 62 18.64 -21.45 17.74
N GLY A 63 18.34 -20.44 18.55
CA GLY A 63 19.30 -19.38 18.90
C GLY A 63 18.89 -18.57 20.12
N ILE A 64 19.86 -17.94 20.78
CA ILE A 64 19.65 -17.04 21.90
C ILE A 64 20.03 -15.63 21.44
N ALA A 65 19.02 -14.79 21.24
CA ALA A 65 19.21 -13.39 20.89
C ALA A 65 19.28 -12.56 22.18
N SER A 66 20.38 -11.85 22.39
CA SER A 66 20.57 -10.94 23.51
C SER A 66 20.56 -9.50 23.02
N ILE A 67 19.66 -8.69 23.58
CA ILE A 67 19.50 -7.27 23.26
C ILE A 67 19.77 -6.47 24.52
N HIS A 68 20.77 -5.60 24.48
CA HIS A 68 21.25 -4.83 25.61
C HIS A 68 20.86 -3.37 25.42
N ILE A 69 20.03 -2.84 26.31
CA ILE A 69 19.52 -1.47 26.21
C ILE A 69 20.14 -0.62 27.31
N ALA A 70 20.59 0.59 27.00
CA ALA A 70 21.12 1.54 27.97
C ALA A 70 20.20 1.69 29.19
N ASP A 71 20.73 1.53 30.41
CA ASP A 71 19.95 1.64 31.65
C ASP A 71 19.79 3.11 32.06
N VAL A 72 18.94 3.84 31.33
CA VAL A 72 18.64 5.25 31.58
C VAL A 72 17.98 5.46 32.94
N SER A 73 17.18 4.47 33.38
CA SER A 73 16.45 4.54 34.63
C SER A 73 17.33 4.55 35.88
N GLU A 74 18.57 4.06 35.76
CA GLU A 74 19.61 4.16 36.80
C GLU A 74 20.00 5.62 37.10
N LEU A 75 20.17 6.43 36.04
CA LEU A 75 20.66 7.80 36.19
C LEU A 75 19.53 8.83 36.23
N VAL A 76 18.38 8.52 35.63
CA VAL A 76 17.20 9.40 35.58
C VAL A 76 16.14 8.88 36.54
N THR A 77 16.31 9.17 37.83
CA THR A 77 15.41 8.73 38.90
C THR A 77 14.20 9.64 39.06
N VAL A 78 13.08 9.09 39.52
CA VAL A 78 11.79 9.79 39.61
C VAL A 78 11.88 11.03 40.48
N GLY A 79 11.36 12.17 39.98
CA GLY A 79 11.27 13.43 40.73
C GLY A 79 12.50 14.35 40.61
N THR A 80 13.61 13.87 40.05
CA THR A 80 14.81 14.67 39.75
C THR A 80 14.55 15.75 38.69
N THR A 81 15.49 16.68 38.51
CA THR A 81 15.39 17.67 37.43
C THR A 81 15.44 16.99 36.06
N LEU A 82 16.28 15.97 35.93
CA LEU A 82 16.40 15.15 34.73
C LEU A 82 15.08 14.46 34.38
N ASP A 83 14.39 13.87 35.36
CA ASP A 83 13.07 13.25 35.14
C ASP A 83 12.01 14.28 34.73
N LYS A 84 11.95 15.43 35.40
CA LYS A 84 11.01 16.51 35.03
C LYS A 84 11.24 17.01 33.60
N VAL A 85 12.49 17.11 33.18
CA VAL A 85 12.87 17.48 31.81
C VAL A 85 12.50 16.39 30.82
N ALA A 86 12.77 15.12 31.13
CA ALA A 86 12.39 13.99 30.29
C ALA A 86 10.86 13.92 30.13
N LEU A 87 10.10 14.14 31.20
CA LEU A 87 8.65 14.28 31.18
C LEU A 87 8.21 15.46 30.30
N ALA A 88 8.80 16.63 30.47
CA ALA A 88 8.43 17.81 29.69
C ALA A 88 8.71 17.66 28.18
N ARG A 89 9.78 16.94 27.82
CA ARG A 89 10.17 16.74 26.40
C ARG A 89 9.54 15.50 25.77
N THR A 90 9.28 14.45 26.54
CA THR A 90 8.74 13.12 26.16
C THR A 90 9.55 12.31 25.14
N ARG A 91 10.27 12.96 24.22
CA ARG A 91 11.09 12.34 23.19
C ARG A 91 12.20 13.27 22.69
N THR A 92 13.21 12.70 22.04
CA THR A 92 14.14 13.46 21.21
C THR A 92 13.46 13.82 19.89
N ARG A 93 13.56 15.09 19.48
CA ARG A 93 13.07 15.56 18.17
C ARG A 93 14.24 15.65 17.19
N TYR A 94 14.20 14.85 16.12
CA TYR A 94 15.21 14.91 15.06
C TYR A 94 14.80 15.92 13.98
N LEU A 95 15.67 16.89 13.73
CA LEU A 95 15.49 17.96 12.75
C LEU A 95 16.46 17.77 11.58
N SER A 96 16.25 18.50 10.48
CA SER A 96 17.15 18.41 9.31
C SER A 96 18.58 18.89 9.57
N ARG A 97 18.82 19.66 10.63
CA ARG A 97 20.13 20.23 10.99
C ARG A 97 20.51 20.00 12.46
N GLY A 98 20.06 18.90 13.06
CA GLY A 98 20.39 18.54 14.44
C GLY A 98 19.24 17.88 15.16
N ASN A 99 19.28 17.86 16.49
CA ASN A 99 18.23 17.30 17.33
C ASN A 99 17.90 18.23 18.51
N ILE A 100 16.71 18.03 19.09
CA ILE A 100 16.35 18.56 20.41
C ILE A 100 16.25 17.32 21.31
N PRO A 101 17.29 16.98 22.09
CA PRO A 101 17.35 15.71 22.79
C PRO A 101 16.41 15.68 24.01
N MET A 102 15.87 14.50 24.33
CA MET A 102 15.06 14.33 25.54
C MET A 102 15.89 14.56 26.80
N LEU A 103 17.13 14.04 26.80
CA LEU A 103 18.09 14.11 27.89
C LEU A 103 19.30 14.98 27.51
N PRO A 104 20.00 15.58 28.48
CA PRO A 104 21.22 16.34 28.20
C PRO A 104 22.32 15.50 27.52
N PRO A 105 23.12 16.08 26.61
CA PRO A 105 24.17 15.35 25.88
C PRO A 105 25.18 14.59 26.76
N ALA A 106 25.52 15.12 27.95
CA ALA A 106 26.40 14.45 28.89
C ALA A 106 25.86 13.08 29.38
N LEU A 107 24.56 12.84 29.25
CA LEU A 107 23.95 11.53 29.45
C LEU A 107 23.74 10.83 28.11
N SER A 108 23.01 11.46 27.19
CA SER A 108 22.54 10.81 25.97
C SER A 108 23.63 10.45 24.97
N GLU A 109 24.70 11.23 24.88
CA GLU A 109 25.80 11.03 23.92
C GLU A 109 27.09 10.52 24.58
N ASP A 110 27.07 10.31 25.90
CA ASP A 110 28.25 9.91 26.68
C ASP A 110 27.93 8.80 27.71
N LYS A 111 27.47 9.16 28.92
CA LYS A 111 27.37 8.23 30.06
C LYS A 111 26.41 7.06 29.87
N LEU A 112 25.37 7.23 29.05
CA LEU A 112 24.38 6.18 28.75
C LEU A 112 24.58 5.56 27.36
N SER A 113 25.15 6.31 26.42
CA SER A 113 25.40 5.82 25.06
C SER A 113 26.35 4.63 25.10
N LEU A 114 26.00 3.55 24.40
CA LEU A 114 26.75 2.29 24.35
C LEU A 114 28.01 2.40 23.46
N LEU A 115 28.90 3.32 23.80
CA LEU A 115 30.11 3.65 23.04
C LEU A 115 31.09 2.46 22.98
N GLU A 116 31.77 2.31 21.83
CA GLU A 116 32.79 1.29 21.60
C GLU A 116 33.91 1.35 22.66
N GLY A 117 34.25 0.20 23.24
CA GLY A 117 35.36 0.06 24.17
C GLY A 117 35.14 0.68 25.56
N GLN A 118 33.94 1.19 25.87
CA GLN A 118 33.65 1.80 27.17
C GLN A 118 32.59 1.00 27.95
N PRO A 119 32.77 0.80 29.27
CA PRO A 119 31.80 0.10 30.10
C PRO A 119 30.53 0.95 30.26
N ARG A 120 29.36 0.33 30.07
CA ARG A 120 28.04 0.97 30.19
C ARG A 120 27.01 0.06 30.86
N PRO A 121 26.17 0.58 31.77
CA PRO A 121 25.10 -0.20 32.37
C PRO A 121 23.96 -0.44 31.37
N THR A 122 23.38 -1.62 31.42
CA THR A 122 22.30 -2.04 30.51
C THR A 122 21.20 -2.80 31.23
N LEU A 123 19.99 -2.76 30.68
CA LEU A 123 18.98 -3.79 30.87
C LEU A 123 19.04 -4.73 29.67
N THR A 124 19.30 -6.01 29.93
CA THR A 124 19.39 -7.04 28.90
C THR A 124 18.08 -7.80 28.79
N ILE A 125 17.63 -7.99 27.55
CA ILE A 125 16.56 -8.92 27.17
C ILE A 125 17.24 -10.09 26.45
N GLN A 126 17.23 -11.25 27.07
CA GLN A 126 17.69 -12.49 26.45
C GLN A 126 16.47 -13.30 26.00
N VAL A 127 16.42 -13.63 24.71
CA VAL A 127 15.29 -14.31 24.07
C VAL A 127 15.75 -15.61 23.46
N THR A 128 15.24 -16.73 23.98
CA THR A 128 15.47 -18.06 23.40
C THR A 128 14.47 -18.31 22.29
N LEU A 129 14.98 -18.59 21.10
CA LEU A 129 14.21 -18.83 19.88
C LEU A 129 14.37 -20.27 19.41
N ASN A 130 13.29 -20.88 18.96
CA ASN A 130 13.35 -22.14 18.22
C ASN A 130 13.72 -21.92 16.73
N HIS A 131 13.88 -22.99 15.97
CA HIS A 131 14.21 -22.93 14.53
C HIS A 131 13.17 -22.21 13.65
N GLN A 132 11.92 -22.07 14.09
CA GLN A 132 10.89 -21.25 13.44
C GLN A 132 10.97 -19.76 13.80
N ALA A 133 11.93 -19.37 14.65
CA ALA A 133 12.03 -18.03 15.23
C ALA A 133 10.86 -17.65 16.16
N GLU A 134 10.23 -18.64 16.78
CA GLU A 134 9.23 -18.43 17.84
C GLU A 134 9.93 -18.28 19.19
N ILE A 135 9.37 -17.45 20.07
CA ILE A 135 9.90 -17.20 21.41
C ILE A 135 9.53 -18.35 22.34
N GLU A 136 10.54 -19.08 22.84
CA GLU A 136 10.39 -20.12 23.85
C GLU A 136 10.51 -19.55 25.27
N ALA A 137 11.50 -18.68 25.49
CA ALA A 137 11.79 -18.07 26.79
C ALA A 137 12.22 -16.60 26.64
N THR A 138 12.03 -15.84 27.72
CA THR A 138 12.45 -14.44 27.81
C THR A 138 12.92 -14.16 29.23
N ASP A 139 14.20 -13.83 29.35
CA ASP A 139 14.85 -13.43 30.60
C ASP A 139 15.25 -11.95 30.51
N ILE A 140 14.98 -11.20 31.57
CA ILE A 140 15.25 -9.77 31.63
C ILE A 140 16.02 -9.50 32.92
N PHE A 141 17.19 -8.89 32.82
CA PHE A 141 18.07 -8.64 33.97
C PHE A 141 18.93 -7.40 33.78
N GLU A 142 19.40 -6.83 34.88
CA GLU A 142 20.38 -5.76 34.89
C GLU A 142 21.78 -6.31 34.60
N SER A 143 22.52 -5.62 33.74
CA SER A 143 23.85 -6.02 33.27
C SER A 143 24.73 -4.80 33.01
N TRP A 144 25.96 -5.04 32.55
CA TRP A 144 26.78 -4.02 31.90
C TRP A 144 27.54 -4.59 30.70
N ILE A 145 27.88 -3.74 29.75
CA ILE A 145 28.51 -4.12 28.48
C ILE A 145 29.76 -3.28 28.24
N VAL A 146 30.73 -3.85 27.54
CA VAL A 146 31.74 -3.11 26.78
C VAL A 146 31.48 -3.43 25.32
N SER A 147 30.95 -2.46 24.56
CA SER A 147 30.64 -2.69 23.14
C SER A 147 31.92 -3.04 22.39
N ALA A 148 31.97 -4.24 21.82
CA ALA A 148 33.15 -4.76 21.14
C ALA A 148 33.45 -3.96 19.86
N LYS A 149 32.40 -3.43 19.21
CA LYS A 149 32.51 -2.61 18.02
C LYS A 149 31.27 -1.75 17.83
N ARG A 150 31.46 -0.51 17.40
CA ARG A 150 30.42 0.34 16.80
C ARG A 150 30.49 0.26 15.29
N PHE A 151 29.47 -0.33 14.68
CA PHE A 151 29.32 -0.39 13.23
C PHE A 151 28.34 0.67 12.71
N THR A 152 28.56 1.11 11.47
CA THR A 152 27.51 1.69 10.65
C THR A 152 26.76 0.61 9.88
N TYR A 153 25.53 0.89 9.44
CA TYR A 153 24.79 -0.04 8.57
C TYR A 153 25.58 -0.48 7.34
N GLU A 154 26.31 0.44 6.71
CA GLU A 154 27.14 0.13 5.54
C GLU A 154 28.31 -0.79 5.88
N GLN A 155 28.97 -0.58 7.03
CA GLN A 155 30.09 -1.42 7.46
C GLN A 155 29.64 -2.85 7.76
N VAL A 156 28.44 -3.04 8.31
CA VAL A 156 27.89 -4.40 8.52
C VAL A 156 27.65 -5.09 7.18
N ASP A 157 27.01 -4.43 6.22
CA ASP A 157 26.78 -5.01 4.89
C ASP A 157 28.11 -5.39 4.19
N GLN A 158 29.15 -4.56 4.34
CA GLN A 158 30.50 -4.86 3.84
C GLN A 158 31.14 -6.03 4.59
N ALA A 159 31.03 -6.06 5.92
CA ALA A 159 31.58 -7.14 6.75
C ALA A 159 30.92 -8.49 6.43
N CYS A 160 29.61 -8.53 6.18
CA CYS A 160 28.90 -9.74 5.76
C CYS A 160 29.34 -10.26 4.37
N GLN A 161 30.04 -9.45 3.57
CA GLN A 161 30.58 -9.87 2.26
C GLN A 161 32.06 -10.30 2.33
N SER A 162 32.69 -10.21 3.49
CA SER A 162 34.11 -10.49 3.67
C SER A 162 34.33 -11.62 4.69
N PRO A 163 34.47 -12.88 4.24
CA PRO A 163 34.68 -14.03 5.13
C PRO A 163 35.91 -13.94 6.04
N THR A 164 36.86 -13.06 5.73
CA THR A 164 38.07 -12.82 6.53
C THR A 164 37.86 -11.76 7.62
N HIS A 165 36.72 -11.05 7.64
CA HIS A 165 36.44 -10.04 8.63
C HIS A 165 36.19 -10.69 10.02
N PRO A 166 36.77 -10.17 11.13
CA PRO A 166 36.67 -10.81 12.44
C PRO A 166 35.25 -11.05 12.97
N PHE A 167 34.30 -10.21 12.57
CA PHE A 167 32.89 -10.30 12.96
C PHE A 167 32.00 -10.96 11.89
N TYR A 168 32.57 -11.53 10.82
CA TYR A 168 31.82 -12.09 9.70
C TYR A 168 30.76 -13.09 10.15
N GLU A 169 31.16 -14.09 10.95
CA GLU A 169 30.27 -15.17 11.38
C GLU A 169 29.11 -14.64 12.24
N GLN A 170 29.41 -13.80 13.24
CA GLN A 170 28.39 -13.20 14.11
C GLN A 170 27.40 -12.35 13.30
N LEU A 171 27.88 -11.50 12.39
CA LEU A 171 27.01 -10.61 11.60
C LEU A 171 26.18 -11.40 10.57
N GLN A 172 26.73 -12.45 9.96
CA GLN A 172 26.00 -13.37 9.10
C GLN A 172 24.87 -14.09 9.85
N GLN A 173 25.12 -14.52 11.08
CA GLN A 173 24.08 -15.12 11.92
C GLN A 173 22.99 -14.11 12.27
N CYS A 174 23.36 -12.89 12.69
CA CYS A 174 22.39 -11.82 12.94
C CYS A 174 21.54 -11.51 11.70
N GLN A 175 22.14 -11.47 10.51
CA GLN A 175 21.41 -11.27 9.25
C GLN A 175 20.43 -12.40 8.97
N THR A 176 20.90 -13.65 9.08
CA THR A 176 20.07 -14.85 8.84
C THR A 176 18.87 -14.89 9.79
N TRP A 177 19.07 -14.60 11.08
CA TRP A 177 17.99 -14.60 12.05
C TRP A 177 17.03 -13.42 11.88
N ALA A 178 17.53 -12.25 11.50
CA ALA A 178 16.66 -11.11 11.17
C ALA A 178 15.75 -11.43 9.97
N GLU A 179 16.27 -12.08 8.92
CA GLU A 179 15.49 -12.53 7.77
C GLU A 179 14.41 -13.55 8.19
N ARG A 180 14.74 -14.49 9.09
CA ARG A 180 13.77 -15.46 9.65
C ARG A 180 12.66 -14.80 10.46
N LEU A 181 13.02 -13.91 11.40
CA LEU A 181 12.06 -13.14 12.21
C LEU A 181 11.13 -12.30 11.33
N ASN A 182 11.70 -11.65 10.32
CA ASN A 182 10.94 -10.87 9.36
C ASN A 182 9.96 -11.73 8.55
N HIS A 183 10.41 -12.91 8.10
CA HIS A 183 9.57 -13.86 7.36
C HIS A 183 8.44 -14.43 8.24
N GLU A 184 8.72 -14.79 9.50
CA GLU A 184 7.70 -15.24 10.47
C GLU A 184 6.58 -14.22 10.60
N ARG A 185 6.91 -12.94 10.87
CA ARG A 185 5.90 -11.90 11.02
C ARG A 185 5.13 -11.64 9.73
N ARG A 186 5.80 -11.61 8.57
CA ARG A 186 5.14 -11.37 7.28
C ARG A 186 4.18 -12.49 6.90
N ASN A 187 4.54 -13.75 7.15
CA ASN A 187 3.67 -14.89 6.87
C ASN A 187 2.41 -14.89 7.76
N GLN A 188 2.51 -14.31 8.95
CA GLN A 188 1.35 -14.09 9.81
C GLN A 188 0.54 -12.83 9.43
N GLY A 189 1.02 -12.04 8.45
CA GLY A 189 0.31 -10.91 7.86
C GLY A 189 0.76 -9.54 8.37
N ALA A 190 1.98 -9.41 8.90
CA ALA A 190 2.56 -8.11 9.22
C ALA A 190 2.71 -7.24 7.95
N ILE A 191 2.18 -6.02 8.02
CA ILE A 191 2.33 -4.98 7.00
C ILE A 191 3.42 -3.96 7.37
N GLY A 192 3.93 -3.97 8.61
CA GLY A 192 5.02 -3.11 9.07
C GLY A 192 6.38 -3.78 8.89
N GLY A 193 7.35 -3.03 8.37
CA GLY A 193 8.70 -3.46 8.04
C GLY A 193 9.15 -3.03 6.64
N GLN A 194 10.37 -3.40 6.25
CA GLN A 194 10.92 -3.15 4.91
C GLN A 194 10.14 -3.95 3.85
N PHE A 195 9.83 -3.38 2.69
CA PHE A 195 9.28 -4.12 1.54
C PHE A 195 10.32 -4.12 0.43
N ASN A 196 10.67 -5.31 -0.09
CA ASN A 196 11.70 -5.44 -1.10
C ASN A 196 11.18 -5.13 -2.53
N ALA A 197 12.15 -4.81 -3.41
CA ALA A 197 12.08 -4.29 -4.79
C ALA A 197 11.88 -2.77 -4.97
N ALA A 198 10.98 -2.12 -4.24
CA ALA A 198 10.64 -0.70 -4.49
C ALA A 198 11.31 0.33 -3.55
N GLY A 199 12.15 -0.11 -2.60
CA GLY A 199 12.98 0.78 -1.78
C GLY A 199 12.24 1.59 -0.71
N PHE A 200 11.07 1.12 -0.26
CA PHE A 200 10.29 1.73 0.81
C PHE A 200 10.15 0.81 2.02
N TRP A 201 9.86 1.39 3.18
CA TRP A 201 9.51 0.65 4.39
C TRP A 201 8.24 1.24 5.01
N ILE A 202 7.48 0.40 5.70
CA ILE A 202 6.29 0.81 6.45
C ILE A 202 6.65 0.80 7.92
N ASP A 203 6.50 1.94 8.60
CA ASP A 203 6.77 2.02 10.03
C ASP A 203 5.67 1.33 10.87
N GLU A 204 5.85 1.31 12.19
CA GLU A 204 4.86 0.74 13.11
C GLU A 204 3.49 1.45 13.07
N ASN A 205 3.43 2.71 12.63
CA ASN A 205 2.17 3.44 12.46
C ASN A 205 1.48 3.12 11.14
N GLY A 206 2.06 2.24 10.30
CA GLY A 206 1.55 1.99 8.95
C GLY A 206 1.88 3.10 7.96
N THR A 207 2.83 3.97 8.27
CA THR A 207 3.27 5.06 7.41
C THR A 207 4.34 4.58 6.44
N VAL A 208 4.11 4.78 5.15
CA VAL A 208 5.10 4.53 4.10
C VAL A 208 6.20 5.58 4.16
N LEU A 209 7.44 5.12 4.28
CA LEU A 209 8.65 5.90 4.25
C LEU A 209 9.49 5.45 3.06
N VAL A 210 9.88 6.40 2.21
CA VAL A 210 10.68 6.13 1.01
C VAL A 210 12.12 6.54 1.30
N SER A 211 13.06 5.61 1.13
CA SER A 211 14.47 5.93 1.28
C SER A 211 14.91 6.90 0.19
N LYS A 212 15.61 7.98 0.56
CA LYS A 212 16.32 8.83 -0.41
C LYS A 212 17.72 8.31 -0.75
N GLY A 213 18.20 7.28 -0.05
CA GLY A 213 19.54 6.74 -0.18
C GLY A 213 19.57 5.22 -0.26
N LYS A 214 20.77 4.65 -0.32
CA LYS A 214 20.98 3.21 -0.32
C LYS A 214 20.39 2.59 0.95
N LEU A 215 19.55 1.58 0.78
CA LEU A 215 19.08 0.73 1.87
C LEU A 215 20.13 -0.35 2.14
N PHE A 216 20.39 -0.61 3.41
CA PHE A 216 21.35 -1.61 3.86
C PHE A 216 20.61 -2.76 4.53
N ARG A 217 21.08 -4.01 4.34
CA ARG A 217 20.49 -5.19 5.00
C ARG A 217 20.61 -5.10 6.52
N ALA A 218 21.69 -4.49 7.00
CA ALA A 218 21.91 -4.22 8.42
C ALA A 218 20.78 -3.43 9.11
N GLN A 219 20.01 -2.62 8.37
CA GLN A 219 18.84 -1.93 8.93
C GLN A 219 17.73 -2.91 9.33
N MET A 220 17.56 -4.00 8.57
CA MET A 220 16.63 -5.08 8.90
C MET A 220 17.07 -5.83 10.16
N ILE A 221 18.40 -6.02 10.35
CA ILE A 221 18.94 -6.66 11.56
C ILE A 221 18.47 -5.91 12.80
N ILE A 222 18.77 -4.62 12.90
CA ILE A 222 18.39 -3.82 14.05
C ILE A 222 16.87 -3.73 14.17
N GLN A 223 16.14 -3.51 13.07
CA GLN A 223 14.68 -3.46 13.10
C GLN A 223 14.07 -4.71 13.73
N GLU A 224 14.43 -5.91 13.28
CA GLU A 224 13.80 -7.15 13.76
C GLU A 224 14.27 -7.54 15.16
N PHE A 225 15.52 -7.27 15.54
CA PHE A 225 15.98 -7.47 16.91
C PHE A 225 15.28 -6.51 17.89
N MET A 226 15.06 -5.25 17.51
CA MET A 226 14.31 -4.31 18.34
C MET A 226 12.83 -4.69 18.44
N ILE A 227 12.21 -5.13 17.34
CA ILE A 227 10.83 -5.65 17.36
C ILE A 227 10.75 -6.89 18.25
N LEU A 228 11.73 -7.80 18.16
CA LEU A 228 11.79 -8.99 19.00
C LEU A 228 11.86 -8.64 20.49
N ALA A 229 12.78 -7.75 20.88
CA ALA A 229 12.90 -7.32 22.28
C ALA A 229 11.61 -6.65 22.78
N ASN A 230 11.04 -5.73 21.99
CA ASN A 230 9.79 -5.04 22.32
C ASN A 230 8.59 -6.02 22.44
N ARG A 231 8.49 -7.02 21.55
CA ARG A 231 7.48 -8.10 21.61
C ARG A 231 7.69 -8.97 22.85
N ALA A 232 8.93 -9.39 23.11
CA ALA A 232 9.28 -10.25 24.24
C ALA A 232 8.98 -9.59 25.58
N VAL A 233 9.35 -8.32 25.76
CA VAL A 233 9.02 -7.52 26.95
C VAL A 233 7.50 -7.37 27.12
N ALA A 234 6.77 -7.06 26.04
CA ALA A 234 5.32 -6.93 26.10
C ALA A 234 4.62 -8.25 26.48
N HIS A 235 5.08 -9.38 25.94
CA HIS A 235 4.60 -10.71 26.33
C HIS A 235 4.97 -11.04 27.78
N TRP A 236 6.15 -10.64 28.24
CA TRP A 236 6.59 -10.85 29.61
C TRP A 236 5.71 -10.08 30.61
N PHE A 237 5.33 -8.83 30.29
CA PHE A 237 4.35 -8.06 31.05
C PHE A 237 2.97 -8.70 31.03
N ALA A 238 2.47 -9.06 29.84
CA ALA A 238 1.13 -9.61 29.67
C ALA A 238 0.94 -10.95 30.42
N LYS A 239 1.94 -11.84 30.38
CA LYS A 239 1.93 -13.11 31.12
C LYS A 239 1.86 -12.93 32.65
N ARG A 240 2.26 -11.76 33.16
CA ARG A 240 2.30 -11.42 34.58
C ARG A 240 1.21 -10.42 35.00
N ASP A 241 0.29 -10.07 34.10
CA ASP A 241 -0.75 -9.05 34.30
C ASP A 241 -0.20 -7.71 34.79
N VAL A 242 0.96 -7.30 34.24
CA VAL A 242 1.61 -6.04 34.60
C VAL A 242 1.03 -4.89 33.80
N LEU A 243 0.69 -3.81 34.51
CA LEU A 243 0.35 -2.52 33.91
C LEU A 243 1.61 -1.88 33.34
N ALA A 244 1.69 -1.69 32.02
CA ALA A 244 2.83 -1.09 31.34
C ALA A 244 2.37 -0.19 30.20
N LEU A 245 3.24 0.64 29.63
CA LEU A 245 2.89 1.42 28.46
C LEU A 245 2.98 0.53 27.20
N TYR A 246 1.89 -0.16 26.87
CA TYR A 246 1.76 -0.89 25.61
C TYR A 246 1.62 0.08 24.46
N ARG A 247 2.17 -0.29 23.30
CA ARG A 247 2.08 0.43 22.03
C ARG A 247 1.05 -0.28 21.16
N ASN A 248 -0.19 0.18 21.21
CA ASN A 248 -1.30 -0.43 20.49
C ASN A 248 -1.50 0.23 19.13
N HIS A 249 -1.95 -0.54 18.14
CA HIS A 249 -2.26 -0.04 16.81
C HIS A 249 -3.47 -0.79 16.25
N THR A 250 -4.46 -0.06 15.77
CA THR A 250 -5.71 -0.61 15.22
C THR A 250 -5.93 -0.15 13.78
N ALA A 251 -6.74 -0.91 13.05
CA ALA A 251 -7.26 -0.49 11.75
C ALA A 251 -8.59 0.26 11.91
N ARG A 252 -8.91 1.13 10.95
CA ARG A 252 -10.21 1.78 10.83
C ARG A 252 -11.24 0.78 10.32
N THR A 253 -12.51 1.02 10.60
CA THR A 253 -13.63 0.15 10.17
C THR A 253 -13.71 -0.04 8.65
N ILE A 254 -13.24 0.93 7.87
CA ILE A 254 -13.20 0.89 6.40
C ILE A 254 -12.00 0.12 5.83
N ALA A 255 -11.07 -0.34 6.68
CA ALA A 255 -9.92 -1.10 6.23
C ALA A 255 -10.37 -2.44 5.63
N PRO A 256 -9.85 -2.83 4.45
CA PRO A 256 -10.10 -4.15 3.90
C PRO A 256 -9.43 -5.22 4.77
N GLU A 257 -9.76 -6.48 4.51
CA GLU A 257 -9.12 -7.58 5.21
C GLU A 257 -7.59 -7.57 5.01
N ARG A 258 -6.85 -8.04 6.01
CA ARG A 258 -5.38 -7.99 6.03
C ARG A 258 -4.75 -8.61 4.78
N GLN A 259 -5.29 -9.73 4.28
CA GLN A 259 -4.80 -10.38 3.07
C GLN A 259 -4.96 -9.48 1.83
N GLN A 260 -6.04 -8.71 1.75
CA GLN A 260 -6.27 -7.75 0.66
C GLN A 260 -5.34 -6.54 0.78
N ILE A 261 -5.05 -6.08 2.01
CA ILE A 261 -4.02 -5.04 2.24
C ILE A 261 -2.67 -5.55 1.73
N MET A 262 -2.26 -6.75 2.14
CA MET A 262 -0.99 -7.36 1.70
C MET A 262 -0.94 -7.53 0.17
N GLN A 263 -2.00 -8.06 -0.44
CA GLN A 263 -2.07 -8.20 -1.89
C GLN A 263 -1.98 -6.84 -2.59
N ALA A 264 -2.64 -5.81 -2.06
CA ALA A 264 -2.54 -4.46 -2.60
C ALA A 264 -1.11 -3.89 -2.47
N LEU A 265 -0.40 -4.17 -1.38
CA LEU A 265 1.00 -3.76 -1.20
C LEU A 265 1.94 -4.45 -2.19
N LEU A 266 1.71 -5.72 -2.49
CA LEU A 266 2.53 -6.50 -3.41
C LEU A 266 2.26 -6.19 -4.89
N THR A 267 1.02 -5.82 -5.23
CA THR A 267 0.61 -5.57 -6.62
C THR A 267 0.64 -4.10 -7.03
N THR A 268 0.55 -3.17 -6.08
CA THR A 268 0.51 -1.73 -6.41
C THR A 268 1.93 -1.20 -6.63
N GLY A 269 2.32 -0.95 -7.88
CA GLY A 269 3.59 -0.28 -8.20
C GLY A 269 3.65 1.21 -7.85
N ASN A 270 2.52 1.83 -7.47
CA ASN A 270 2.42 3.25 -7.14
C ASN A 270 2.47 3.49 -5.62
N MET A 271 3.64 3.96 -5.16
CA MET A 271 3.90 4.21 -3.74
C MET A 271 3.02 5.29 -3.10
N GLU A 272 2.66 6.31 -3.86
CA GLU A 272 1.82 7.39 -3.34
C GLU A 272 0.38 6.92 -3.14
N LEU A 273 -0.10 6.04 -4.02
CA LEU A 273 -1.40 5.40 -3.86
C LEU A 273 -1.41 4.45 -2.64
N ILE A 274 -0.35 3.65 -2.45
CA ILE A 274 -0.21 2.82 -1.24
C ILE A 274 -0.24 3.70 0.00
N ARG A 275 0.54 4.78 0.02
CA ARG A 275 0.62 5.71 1.15
C ARG A 275 -0.77 6.28 1.50
N LYS A 276 -1.52 6.74 0.50
CA LYS A 276 -2.88 7.28 0.68
C LYS A 276 -3.85 6.21 1.19
N LYS A 277 -3.81 4.98 0.62
CA LYS A 277 -4.66 3.86 1.06
C LYS A 277 -4.39 3.49 2.52
N LEU A 278 -3.13 3.28 2.90
CA LEU A 278 -2.77 2.93 4.28
C LEU A 278 -3.16 4.03 5.28
N GLN A 279 -2.96 5.31 4.95
CA GLN A 279 -3.40 6.43 5.79
C GLN A 279 -4.92 6.46 6.02
N ASN A 280 -5.69 5.99 5.04
CA ASN A 280 -7.14 5.89 5.13
C ASN A 280 -7.62 4.62 5.84
N TRP A 281 -6.79 3.57 5.89
CA TRP A 281 -7.16 2.29 6.51
C TRP A 281 -6.64 2.14 7.94
N LEU A 282 -5.56 2.81 8.31
CA LEU A 282 -4.88 2.60 9.59
C LEU A 282 -5.10 3.79 10.54
N ASN A 283 -5.22 3.48 11.84
CA ASN A 283 -5.11 4.50 12.88
C ASN A 283 -3.64 4.73 13.21
N LYS A 284 -3.33 5.80 13.95
CA LYS A 284 -1.99 5.91 14.52
C LYS A 284 -1.84 4.93 15.67
N ALA A 285 -0.61 4.47 15.90
CA ALA A 285 -0.34 3.72 17.11
C ALA A 285 -0.35 4.66 18.33
N GLU A 286 -0.83 4.17 19.47
CA GLU A 286 -1.05 4.93 20.71
C GLU A 286 -0.50 4.15 21.92
N TYR A 287 -0.10 4.89 22.96
CA TYR A 287 0.29 4.27 24.23
C TYR A 287 -0.92 4.07 25.12
N SER A 288 -1.02 2.93 25.79
CA SER A 288 -2.08 2.65 26.75
C SER A 288 -1.63 1.63 27.80
N PRO A 289 -2.11 1.72 29.04
CA PRO A 289 -1.93 0.66 30.03
C PRO A 289 -2.74 -0.61 29.73
N ILE A 290 -3.69 -0.54 28.80
CA ILE A 290 -4.51 -1.67 28.37
C ILE A 290 -3.92 -2.27 27.10
N LEU A 291 -3.65 -3.56 27.13
CA LEU A 291 -3.16 -4.30 25.97
C LEU A 291 -4.30 -4.55 24.97
N VAL A 292 -4.11 -4.14 23.71
CA VAL A 292 -5.02 -4.39 22.59
C VAL A 292 -4.32 -5.17 21.47
N GLY A 293 -3.01 -4.94 21.31
CA GLY A 293 -2.21 -5.50 20.22
C GLY A 293 -1.87 -4.45 19.16
N HIS A 294 -1.09 -4.87 18.18
CA HIS A 294 -0.47 -3.98 17.23
C HIS A 294 -0.70 -4.45 15.79
N PHE A 295 -1.66 -3.82 15.11
CA PHE A 295 -2.15 -4.21 13.79
C PHE A 295 -1.05 -4.27 12.73
N ALA A 296 -0.26 -3.21 12.52
CA ALA A 296 0.71 -3.18 11.43
C ALA A 296 1.81 -4.23 11.57
N LEU A 297 2.36 -4.38 12.77
CA LEU A 297 3.35 -5.41 13.09
C LEU A 297 2.76 -6.83 13.22
N ASN A 298 1.44 -6.96 13.23
CA ASN A 298 0.71 -8.22 13.49
C ASN A 298 1.13 -8.90 14.80
N LEU A 299 1.18 -8.14 15.89
CA LEU A 299 1.60 -8.65 17.19
C LEU A 299 0.44 -8.55 18.19
N THR A 300 0.24 -9.60 18.99
CA THR A 300 -0.76 -9.64 20.06
C THR A 300 -0.39 -8.77 21.24
N ALA A 301 0.91 -8.57 21.48
CA ALA A 301 1.43 -7.63 22.46
C ALA A 301 2.68 -6.92 21.92
N TYR A 302 2.75 -5.62 22.16
CA TYR A 302 3.87 -4.79 21.76
C TYR A 302 3.97 -3.57 22.70
N CYS A 303 5.19 -3.20 23.07
CA CYS A 303 5.50 -2.00 23.83
C CYS A 303 6.84 -1.44 23.35
N HIS A 304 7.13 -0.18 23.68
CA HIS A 304 8.48 0.33 23.47
C HIS A 304 9.34 0.15 24.71
N PHE A 305 10.53 -0.39 24.51
CA PHE A 305 11.53 -0.63 25.55
C PHE A 305 12.96 -0.31 25.09
N THR A 306 13.23 -0.35 23.79
CA THR A 306 14.58 -0.34 23.22
C THR A 306 15.19 1.03 22.94
N SER A 307 14.56 2.14 23.34
CA SER A 307 15.13 3.48 23.11
C SER A 307 14.87 4.50 24.22
N PRO A 308 15.22 4.18 25.47
CA PRO A 308 14.99 5.03 26.64
C PRO A 308 15.78 6.35 26.66
N ILE A 309 16.87 6.49 25.90
CA ILE A 309 17.61 7.77 25.81
C ILE A 309 16.76 8.85 25.12
N ARG A 310 15.89 8.41 24.20
CA ARG A 310 15.14 9.29 23.29
C ARG A 310 13.63 9.16 23.35
N ARG A 311 13.08 8.26 24.18
CA ARG A 311 11.64 8.05 24.37
C ARG A 311 11.31 7.84 25.84
N LEU A 312 10.42 8.68 26.36
CA LEU A 312 9.92 8.58 27.73
C LEU A 312 9.17 7.25 28.00
N PRO A 313 8.31 6.73 27.11
CA PRO A 313 7.61 5.46 27.35
C PRO A 313 8.55 4.29 27.66
N ASP A 314 9.69 4.22 26.96
CA ASP A 314 10.73 3.22 27.20
C ASP A 314 11.34 3.40 28.60
N LEU A 315 11.69 4.63 28.99
CA LEU A 315 12.18 4.93 30.35
C LEU A 315 11.17 4.56 31.44
N LEU A 316 9.87 4.79 31.20
CA LEU A 316 8.81 4.39 32.12
C LEU A 316 8.70 2.86 32.23
N ASN A 317 8.77 2.14 31.11
CA ASN A 317 8.76 0.68 31.09
C ASN A 317 10.04 0.07 31.73
N HIS A 318 11.20 0.72 31.60
CA HIS A 318 12.43 0.35 32.32
C HIS A 318 12.24 0.42 33.83
N ARG A 319 11.65 1.50 34.34
CA ARG A 319 11.34 1.64 35.77
C ARG A 319 10.38 0.56 36.27
N ILE A 320 9.37 0.20 35.47
CA ILE A 320 8.42 -0.87 35.79
C ILE A 320 9.14 -2.22 35.86
N ILE A 321 9.99 -2.55 34.87
CA ILE A 321 10.77 -3.78 34.88
C ILE A 321 11.71 -3.85 36.08
N LYS A 322 12.44 -2.78 36.40
CA LYS A 322 13.36 -2.79 37.54
C LYS A 322 12.61 -2.95 38.86
N ALA A 323 11.45 -2.30 39.02
CA ALA A 323 10.62 -2.53 40.19
C ALA A 323 10.25 -4.01 40.35
N LEU A 324 9.91 -4.69 39.25
CA LEU A 324 9.59 -6.12 39.27
C LEU A 324 10.82 -7.01 39.53
N ILE A 325 11.98 -6.70 38.96
CA ILE A 325 13.23 -7.45 39.20
C ILE A 325 13.66 -7.36 40.68
N HIS A 326 13.44 -6.21 41.32
CA HIS A 326 13.82 -5.93 42.70
C HIS A 326 12.71 -6.22 43.73
N ASP A 327 11.64 -6.89 43.32
CA ASP A 327 10.45 -7.18 44.15
C ASP A 327 9.87 -5.92 44.84
N GLN A 328 9.96 -4.77 44.17
CA GLN A 328 9.44 -3.48 44.64
C GLN A 328 8.00 -3.24 44.19
N PRO A 329 7.24 -2.41 44.91
CA PRO A 329 5.91 -1.99 44.47
C PRO A 329 5.93 -1.36 43.08
N HIS A 330 4.87 -1.59 42.30
CA HIS A 330 4.72 -0.99 40.99
C HIS A 330 4.84 0.55 41.08
N PRO A 331 5.70 1.21 40.26
CA PRO A 331 6.05 2.61 40.45
C PRO A 331 4.92 3.60 40.12
N TYR A 332 3.90 3.13 39.40
CA TYR A 332 2.78 3.95 38.94
C TYR A 332 1.43 3.28 39.23
N ARG A 333 0.42 4.06 39.58
CA ARG A 333 -0.97 3.58 39.59
C ARG A 333 -1.52 3.55 38.17
N LYS A 334 -2.54 2.73 37.92
CA LYS A 334 -3.23 2.66 36.61
C LYS A 334 -3.62 4.05 36.08
N PHE A 335 -4.25 4.87 36.92
CA PHE A 335 -4.66 6.23 36.56
C PHE A 335 -3.47 7.14 36.21
N GLU A 336 -2.31 6.98 36.88
CA GLU A 336 -1.11 7.77 36.55
C GLU A 336 -0.55 7.36 35.18
N LEU A 337 -0.57 6.06 34.84
CA LEU A 337 -0.19 5.59 33.50
C LEU A 337 -1.15 6.11 32.43
N GLU A 338 -2.47 6.10 32.68
CA GLU A 338 -3.47 6.66 31.77
C GLU A 338 -3.20 8.15 31.50
N GLN A 339 -2.94 8.92 32.57
CA GLN A 339 -2.58 10.34 32.45
C GLN A 339 -1.29 10.56 31.65
N LEU A 340 -0.25 9.76 31.90
CA LEU A 340 1.02 9.83 31.18
C LEU A 340 0.81 9.53 29.68
N CYS A 341 0.03 8.49 29.35
CA CYS A 341 -0.31 8.15 27.97
C CYS A 341 -1.05 9.31 27.27
N THR A 342 -2.07 9.88 27.91
CA THR A 342 -2.81 11.04 27.37
C THR A 342 -1.90 12.25 27.19
N TYR A 343 -1.01 12.50 28.14
CA TYR A 343 -0.06 13.61 28.08
C TYR A 343 0.93 13.46 26.92
N ILE A 344 1.53 12.26 26.75
CA ILE A 344 2.43 11.94 25.64
C ILE A 344 1.70 12.12 24.29
N ALA A 345 0.47 11.62 24.17
CA ALA A 345 -0.32 11.75 22.95
C ALA A 345 -0.61 13.22 22.61
N THR A 346 -0.99 14.02 23.61
CA THR A 346 -1.30 15.45 23.46
C THR A 346 -0.08 16.23 22.96
N LEU A 347 1.09 16.03 23.57
CA LEU A 347 2.32 16.69 23.12
C LEU A 347 2.72 16.27 21.71
N SER A 348 2.66 14.97 21.39
CA SER A 348 2.97 14.51 20.03
C SER A 348 2.03 15.13 18.99
N GLN A 349 0.74 15.29 19.31
CA GLN A 349 -0.24 15.93 18.41
C GLN A 349 0.05 17.43 18.23
N GLN A 350 0.40 18.14 19.29
CA GLN A 350 0.78 19.56 19.23
C GLN A 350 2.01 19.76 18.36
N GLU A 351 3.06 18.95 18.55
CA GLU A 351 4.29 19.03 17.75
C GLU A 351 4.05 18.75 16.26
N GLU A 352 3.19 17.79 15.94
CA GLU A 352 2.80 17.53 14.56
C GLU A 352 2.04 18.71 13.94
N ALA A 353 1.12 19.32 14.70
CA ALA A 353 0.36 20.50 14.25
C ALA A 353 1.29 21.70 14.00
N GLU A 354 2.23 21.96 14.92
CA GLU A 354 3.26 22.98 14.77
C GLU A 354 4.14 22.72 13.54
N THR A 355 4.58 21.47 13.34
CA THR A 355 5.39 21.07 12.19
C THR A 355 4.64 21.33 10.87
N LYS A 356 3.37 20.90 10.79
CA LYS A 356 2.51 21.17 9.63
C LYS A 356 2.33 22.67 9.39
N ALA A 357 2.09 23.46 10.45
CA ALA A 357 1.94 24.90 10.37
C ALA A 357 3.23 25.59 9.90
N PHE A 358 4.40 25.18 10.42
CA PHE A 358 5.70 25.69 10.00
C PHE A 358 5.96 25.46 8.52
N PHE A 359 5.75 24.24 8.02
CA PHE A 359 5.93 23.94 6.60
C PHE A 359 4.92 24.71 5.73
N LYS A 360 3.65 24.80 6.15
CA LYS A 360 2.64 25.63 5.47
C LYS A 360 3.09 27.09 5.34
N GLN A 361 3.54 27.69 6.45
CA GLN A 361 4.02 29.08 6.46
C GLN A 361 5.30 29.26 5.63
N ARG A 362 6.23 28.30 5.68
CA ARG A 362 7.45 28.33 4.87
C ARG A 362 7.14 28.28 3.38
N HIS A 363 6.21 27.42 2.95
CA HIS A 363 5.76 27.35 1.56
C HIS A 363 5.10 28.66 1.12
N GLN A 364 4.25 29.26 1.97
CA GLN A 364 3.62 30.55 1.70
C GLN A 364 4.64 31.69 1.56
N ARG A 365 5.63 31.77 2.44
CA ARG A 365 6.73 32.75 2.33
C ARG A 365 7.58 32.56 1.07
N SER A 366 7.81 31.29 0.68
CA SER A 366 8.54 30.98 -0.56
C SER A 366 7.78 31.48 -1.78
N TYR A 367 6.47 31.25 -1.83
CA TYR A 367 5.57 31.75 -2.87
C TYR A 367 5.59 33.28 -2.94
N GLN A 368 5.38 33.96 -1.81
CA GLN A 368 5.36 35.42 -1.75
C GLN A 368 6.67 36.05 -2.23
N LYS A 369 7.81 35.48 -1.83
CA LYS A 369 9.12 35.93 -2.31
C LYS A 369 9.26 35.74 -3.82
N GLN A 370 8.93 34.56 -4.34
CA GLN A 370 9.03 34.28 -5.77
C GLN A 370 8.21 35.25 -6.62
N ILE A 371 7.00 35.62 -6.17
CA ILE A 371 6.17 36.59 -6.89
C ILE A 371 6.69 38.02 -6.78
N GLN A 372 7.08 38.46 -5.58
CA GLN A 372 7.56 39.84 -5.39
C GLN A 372 8.88 40.13 -6.10
N SER A 373 9.69 39.11 -6.39
CA SER A 373 11.04 39.27 -6.94
C SER A 373 11.19 38.84 -8.40
N SER A 374 10.10 38.49 -9.10
CA SER A 374 10.23 37.85 -10.42
C SER A 374 9.25 38.42 -11.42
N GLU A 375 9.77 38.72 -12.60
CA GLU A 375 8.96 39.05 -13.77
C GLU A 375 8.24 37.80 -14.29
N ALA A 376 7.18 38.00 -15.08
CA ALA A 376 6.39 36.92 -15.66
C ALA A 376 7.24 35.90 -16.44
N THR A 377 8.30 36.36 -17.11
CA THR A 377 9.27 35.52 -17.84
C THR A 377 10.07 34.61 -16.91
N THR A 378 10.49 35.14 -15.75
CA THR A 378 11.22 34.36 -14.73
C THR A 378 10.31 33.32 -14.08
N LEU A 379 9.06 33.67 -13.81
CA LEU A 379 8.06 32.73 -13.28
C LEU A 379 7.72 31.64 -14.30
N ALA A 380 7.60 31.98 -15.59
CA ALA A 380 7.33 31.02 -16.66
C ALA A 380 8.48 29.99 -16.80
N ALA A 381 9.73 30.44 -16.64
CA ALA A 381 10.94 29.62 -16.75
C ALA A 381 11.18 28.64 -15.58
N LEU A 382 10.31 28.62 -14.56
CA LEU A 382 10.39 27.65 -13.48
C LEU A 382 10.25 26.21 -13.99
N SER A 383 10.75 25.23 -13.24
CA SER A 383 10.43 23.83 -13.55
C SER A 383 8.92 23.58 -13.44
N THR A 384 8.38 22.63 -14.21
CA THR A 384 6.94 22.30 -14.19
C THR A 384 6.43 22.05 -12.78
N LYS A 385 7.18 21.31 -11.97
CA LYS A 385 6.84 21.06 -10.56
C LYS A 385 6.82 22.33 -9.71
N ALA A 386 7.74 23.25 -9.93
CA ALA A 386 7.75 24.52 -9.20
C ALA A 386 6.56 25.40 -9.61
N PHE A 387 6.25 25.48 -10.91
CA PHE A 387 5.10 26.23 -11.41
C PHE A 387 3.77 25.63 -10.94
N ASP A 388 3.60 24.30 -10.98
CA ASP A 388 2.40 23.62 -10.47
C ASP A 388 2.15 23.94 -8.98
N ASN A 389 3.21 24.05 -8.18
CA ASN A 389 3.07 24.45 -6.78
C ASN A 389 2.64 25.91 -6.62
N LEU A 390 3.06 26.81 -7.52
CA LEU A 390 2.57 28.19 -7.54
C LEU A 390 1.08 28.23 -7.87
N VAL A 391 0.64 27.48 -8.88
CA VAL A 391 -0.79 27.41 -9.28
C VAL A 391 -1.64 26.83 -8.16
N LYS A 392 -1.20 25.76 -7.49
CA LYS A 392 -1.88 25.21 -6.29
C LYS A 392 -2.01 26.23 -5.17
N HIS A 393 -0.96 27.02 -4.95
CA HIS A 393 -0.99 28.05 -3.92
C HIS A 393 -1.96 29.17 -4.29
N ALA A 394 -1.94 29.64 -5.54
CA ALA A 394 -2.89 30.62 -6.06
C ALA A 394 -4.35 30.16 -5.92
N ALA A 395 -4.64 28.91 -6.26
CA ALA A 395 -5.97 28.31 -6.06
C ALA A 395 -6.39 28.33 -4.58
N LYS A 396 -5.48 27.97 -3.68
CA LYS A 396 -5.75 27.93 -2.23
C LYS A 396 -6.02 29.30 -1.63
N GLU A 397 -5.29 30.32 -2.06
CA GLU A 397 -5.48 31.71 -1.61
C GLU A 397 -6.55 32.44 -2.43
N ASN A 398 -7.13 31.77 -3.43
CA ASN A 398 -8.06 32.33 -4.41
C ASN A 398 -7.51 33.63 -5.05
N ASN A 399 -6.22 33.63 -5.37
CA ASN A 399 -5.52 34.77 -5.96
C ASN A 399 -4.54 34.30 -7.06
N PHE A 400 -4.97 34.42 -8.31
CA PHE A 400 -4.19 34.02 -9.49
C PHE A 400 -3.50 35.20 -10.18
N GLU A 401 -3.89 36.44 -9.88
CA GLU A 401 -3.41 37.66 -10.54
C GLU A 401 -1.88 37.70 -10.70
N PRO A 402 -1.07 37.34 -9.68
CA PRO A 402 0.39 37.41 -9.81
C PRO A 402 1.02 36.39 -10.77
N ILE A 403 0.29 35.34 -11.15
CA ILE A 403 0.82 34.26 -11.98
C ILE A 403 0.16 34.17 -13.36
N LEU A 404 -0.86 34.99 -13.66
CA LEU A 404 -1.61 34.94 -14.92
C LEU A 404 -0.71 35.11 -16.15
N ALA A 405 0.17 36.12 -16.15
CA ALA A 405 1.05 36.38 -17.28
C ALA A 405 2.03 35.22 -17.54
N ALA A 406 2.56 34.61 -16.48
CA ALA A 406 3.44 33.44 -16.58
C ALA A 406 2.68 32.20 -17.05
N ALA A 407 1.44 32.01 -16.59
CA ALA A 407 0.57 30.93 -17.04
C ALA A 407 0.25 31.05 -18.54
N GLN A 408 -0.05 32.25 -19.03
CA GLN A 408 -0.29 32.51 -20.46
C GLN A 408 0.94 32.21 -21.32
N LEU A 409 2.15 32.58 -20.85
CA LEU A 409 3.39 32.25 -21.54
C LEU A 409 3.60 30.74 -21.66
N ARG A 410 3.49 30.02 -20.53
CA ARG A 410 3.62 28.55 -20.52
C ARG A 410 2.53 27.85 -21.32
N LEU A 411 1.32 28.38 -21.35
CA LEU A 411 0.23 27.84 -22.16
C LEU A 411 0.58 27.90 -23.65
N LYS A 412 1.12 29.04 -24.13
CA LYS A 412 1.59 29.19 -25.52
C LYS A 412 2.72 28.24 -25.89
N GLN A 413 3.55 27.86 -24.92
CA GLN A 413 4.66 26.92 -25.08
C GLN A 413 4.25 25.45 -24.85
N ASN A 414 2.97 25.20 -24.53
CA ASN A 414 2.45 23.88 -24.17
C ASN A 414 3.14 23.23 -22.94
N GLU A 415 3.55 24.05 -21.97
CA GLU A 415 4.32 23.63 -20.78
C GLU A 415 3.49 23.55 -19.49
N LEU A 416 2.17 23.74 -19.59
CA LEU A 416 1.27 23.58 -18.45
C LEU A 416 0.89 22.11 -18.27
N SER A 417 1.03 21.61 -17.05
CA SER A 417 0.53 20.29 -16.67
C SER A 417 -1.00 20.25 -16.69
N ILE A 418 -1.59 19.05 -16.78
CA ILE A 418 -3.05 18.86 -16.65
C ILE A 418 -3.56 19.44 -15.33
N GLN A 419 -2.80 19.31 -14.24
CA GLN A 419 -3.17 19.88 -12.94
C GLN A 419 -3.22 21.40 -12.96
N SER A 420 -2.24 22.05 -13.59
CA SER A 420 -2.26 23.50 -13.76
C SER A 420 -3.40 23.95 -14.68
N LEU A 421 -3.65 23.24 -15.78
CA LEU A 421 -4.77 23.52 -16.69
C LEU A 421 -6.11 23.44 -15.97
N TYR A 422 -6.34 22.38 -15.18
CA TYR A 422 -7.53 22.23 -14.35
C TYR A 422 -7.69 23.39 -13.36
N LEU A 423 -6.68 23.66 -12.53
CA LEU A 423 -6.79 24.69 -11.51
C LEU A 423 -7.01 26.08 -12.12
N LEU A 424 -6.32 26.41 -13.21
CA LEU A 424 -6.49 27.69 -13.90
C LEU A 424 -7.85 27.78 -14.59
N LEU A 425 -8.33 26.71 -15.23
CA LEU A 425 -9.61 26.72 -15.93
C LEU A 425 -10.79 26.86 -14.96
N ILE A 426 -10.77 26.12 -13.84
CA ILE A 426 -11.90 26.07 -12.90
C ILE A 426 -11.85 27.21 -11.87
N HIS A 427 -10.67 27.55 -11.34
CA HIS A 427 -10.58 28.46 -10.17
C HIS A 427 -10.09 29.87 -10.49
N SER A 428 -9.42 30.12 -11.63
CA SER A 428 -8.81 31.44 -11.85
C SER A 428 -9.82 32.57 -12.05
N LYS A 429 -11.01 32.25 -12.59
CA LYS A 429 -12.05 33.21 -12.98
C LYS A 429 -11.58 34.29 -13.97
N ASP A 430 -10.43 34.11 -14.61
CA ASP A 430 -9.93 35.00 -15.66
C ASP A 430 -10.44 34.50 -17.02
N LEU A 431 -11.50 35.13 -17.53
CA LEU A 431 -12.16 34.70 -18.77
C LEU A 431 -11.22 34.71 -19.99
N THR A 432 -10.20 35.59 -19.99
CA THR A 432 -9.21 35.65 -21.06
C THR A 432 -8.34 34.40 -21.08
N LEU A 433 -7.75 34.02 -19.94
CA LEU A 433 -6.97 32.80 -19.78
C LEU A 433 -7.82 31.55 -19.97
N GLN A 434 -9.04 31.51 -19.42
CA GLN A 434 -9.95 30.37 -19.61
C GLN A 434 -10.25 30.13 -21.10
N ARG A 435 -10.52 31.18 -21.88
CA ARG A 435 -10.70 31.07 -23.34
C ARG A 435 -9.44 30.54 -24.04
N GLN A 436 -8.26 31.01 -23.65
CA GLN A 436 -7.00 30.52 -24.22
C GLN A 436 -6.75 29.05 -23.87
N ILE A 437 -7.09 28.62 -22.65
CA ILE A 437 -6.97 27.22 -22.23
C ILE A 437 -7.92 26.35 -23.06
N LEU A 438 -9.19 26.75 -23.21
CA LEU A 438 -10.18 26.01 -24.01
C LEU A 438 -9.72 25.88 -25.47
N ALA A 439 -9.22 26.95 -26.08
CA ALA A 439 -8.65 26.90 -27.44
C ALA A 439 -7.43 25.96 -27.54
N ALA A 440 -6.58 25.91 -26.51
CA ALA A 440 -5.45 24.99 -26.47
C ALA A 440 -5.87 23.52 -26.25
N LEU A 441 -7.01 23.29 -25.57
CA LEU A 441 -7.61 21.97 -25.38
C LEU A 441 -8.34 21.48 -26.63
N GLU A 442 -8.86 22.37 -27.47
CA GLU A 442 -9.44 22.03 -28.78
C GLU A 442 -8.43 21.32 -29.68
N GLN A 443 -7.17 21.75 -29.63
CA GLN A 443 -6.06 21.11 -30.34
C GLN A 443 -5.59 19.79 -29.67
N ARG A 444 -6.04 19.50 -28.45
CA ARG A 444 -5.61 18.37 -27.61
C ARG A 444 -6.78 17.77 -26.83
N LEU A 445 -7.78 17.27 -27.56
CA LEU A 445 -9.05 16.81 -26.98
C LEU A 445 -8.91 15.79 -25.83
N ALA A 446 -7.89 14.93 -25.85
CA ALA A 446 -7.62 13.98 -24.76
C ALA A 446 -7.29 14.68 -23.41
N ASP A 447 -6.62 15.84 -23.47
CA ASP A 447 -6.31 16.63 -22.28
C ASP A 447 -7.57 17.24 -21.67
N ALA A 448 -8.57 17.59 -22.49
CA ALA A 448 -9.87 18.09 -22.01
C ALA A 448 -10.58 17.04 -21.15
N THR A 449 -10.51 15.77 -21.56
CA THR A 449 -11.02 14.65 -20.76
C THR A 449 -10.26 14.51 -19.46
N SER A 450 -8.93 14.60 -19.50
CA SER A 450 -8.08 14.49 -18.30
C SER A 450 -8.33 15.64 -17.31
N VAL A 451 -8.56 16.86 -17.80
CA VAL A 451 -8.94 18.03 -16.99
C VAL A 451 -10.29 17.81 -16.31
N LEU A 452 -11.31 17.35 -17.06
CA LEU A 452 -12.64 17.12 -16.50
C LEU A 452 -12.66 15.99 -15.46
N VAL A 453 -12.00 14.86 -15.73
CA VAL A 453 -11.82 13.76 -14.77
C VAL A 453 -11.13 14.26 -13.50
N MET A 454 -10.10 15.08 -13.65
CA MET A 454 -9.39 15.64 -12.50
C MET A 454 -10.28 16.58 -11.69
N ALA A 455 -11.14 17.37 -12.34
CA ALA A 455 -12.13 18.20 -11.64
C ALA A 455 -13.12 17.34 -10.85
N THR A 456 -13.68 16.27 -11.44
CA THR A 456 -14.59 15.36 -10.74
C THR A 456 -13.94 14.62 -9.56
N ASP A 457 -12.62 14.41 -9.59
CA ASP A 457 -11.88 13.75 -8.51
C ASP A 457 -11.44 14.70 -7.39
N GLN A 458 -11.33 16.01 -7.66
CA GLN A 458 -10.72 17.00 -6.76
C GLN A 458 -11.72 18.02 -6.20
N GLU A 459 -12.85 18.24 -6.85
CA GLU A 459 -13.91 19.13 -6.37
C GLU A 459 -14.86 18.38 -5.44
N ASP A 460 -14.99 18.84 -4.19
CA ASP A 460 -15.83 18.19 -3.16
C ASP A 460 -17.31 18.07 -3.55
N SER A 461 -17.78 18.92 -4.47
CA SER A 461 -19.18 18.98 -4.91
C SER A 461 -19.45 18.25 -6.22
N TRP A 462 -18.43 17.70 -6.89
CA TRP A 462 -18.58 17.07 -8.19
C TRP A 462 -18.57 15.54 -8.05
N GLU A 463 -19.36 14.85 -8.86
CA GLU A 463 -19.38 13.39 -8.90
C GLU A 463 -18.84 12.84 -10.24
N GLN A 464 -18.75 11.51 -10.35
CA GLN A 464 -18.20 10.86 -11.54
C GLN A 464 -18.93 11.25 -12.82
N LEU A 465 -18.15 11.55 -13.86
CA LEU A 465 -18.68 11.83 -15.17
C LEU A 465 -19.29 10.56 -15.82
N THR A 466 -20.38 10.74 -16.55
CA THR A 466 -21.05 9.68 -17.32
C THR A 466 -21.18 10.09 -18.78
N TYR A 467 -20.94 9.16 -19.71
CA TYR A 467 -21.18 9.37 -21.13
C TYR A 467 -22.57 8.88 -21.53
N VAL A 468 -23.33 9.72 -22.22
CA VAL A 468 -24.67 9.37 -22.72
C VAL A 468 -24.66 9.44 -24.25
N GLU A 469 -24.97 8.32 -24.91
CA GLU A 469 -25.00 8.21 -26.37
C GLU A 469 -26.37 8.68 -26.91
N ALA A 470 -26.34 9.53 -27.94
CA ALA A 470 -27.53 10.10 -28.57
C ALA A 470 -28.05 9.28 -29.76
N SER A 471 -27.26 8.35 -30.28
CA SER A 471 -27.56 7.54 -31.47
C SER A 471 -27.22 6.07 -31.23
N GLU A 472 -27.67 5.19 -32.14
CA GLU A 472 -27.17 3.82 -32.25
C GLU A 472 -25.63 3.82 -32.46
N ASP A 473 -24.96 2.71 -32.14
CA ASP A 473 -23.48 2.53 -32.11
C ASP A 473 -22.84 2.53 -33.52
N THR A 474 -23.25 3.49 -34.35
CA THR A 474 -22.87 3.69 -35.75
C THR A 474 -22.43 5.15 -35.97
N PRO A 475 -21.35 5.40 -36.73
CA PRO A 475 -20.89 6.76 -37.02
C PRO A 475 -21.93 7.60 -37.81
N PRO A 476 -22.01 8.93 -37.57
CA PRO A 476 -21.26 9.70 -36.59
C PRO A 476 -21.74 9.44 -35.15
N PHE A 477 -20.81 9.12 -34.25
CA PHE A 477 -21.11 8.93 -32.84
C PHE A 477 -21.44 10.27 -32.20
N SER A 478 -22.59 10.36 -31.55
CA SER A 478 -23.09 11.55 -30.87
C SER A 478 -23.15 11.30 -29.37
N LEU A 479 -22.41 12.07 -28.56
CA LEU A 479 -22.35 11.86 -27.11
C LEU A 479 -22.54 13.16 -26.31
N TRP A 480 -23.24 13.04 -25.19
CA TRP A 480 -23.22 13.99 -24.09
C TRP A 480 -22.30 13.50 -22.98
N VAL A 481 -21.85 14.45 -22.16
CA VAL A 481 -21.27 14.20 -20.84
C VAL A 481 -22.24 14.72 -19.78
N GLU A 482 -22.47 13.91 -18.76
CA GLU A 482 -23.18 14.28 -17.53
C GLU A 482 -22.19 14.32 -16.37
N VAL A 483 -22.28 15.36 -15.55
CA VAL A 483 -21.56 15.48 -14.27
C VAL A 483 -22.57 15.94 -13.25
N ALA A 484 -22.59 15.34 -12.06
CA ALA A 484 -23.39 15.87 -10.96
C ALA A 484 -22.57 16.92 -10.21
N ILE A 485 -23.13 18.12 -10.04
CA ILE A 485 -22.53 19.22 -9.26
C ILE A 485 -23.51 19.57 -8.15
N ALA A 486 -23.07 19.46 -6.90
CA ALA A 486 -23.88 19.67 -5.71
C ALA A 486 -25.20 18.87 -5.69
N GLY A 487 -25.18 17.66 -6.28
CA GLY A 487 -26.34 16.77 -6.39
C GLY A 487 -27.23 17.00 -7.62
N GLU A 488 -26.96 18.02 -8.44
CA GLU A 488 -27.69 18.26 -9.69
C GLU A 488 -26.91 17.76 -10.90
N VAL A 489 -27.51 16.88 -11.69
CA VAL A 489 -26.91 16.38 -12.94
C VAL A 489 -27.01 17.46 -14.01
N VAL A 490 -25.87 17.84 -14.57
CA VAL A 490 -25.76 18.88 -15.59
C VAL A 490 -25.03 18.38 -16.85
N THR A 491 -25.44 18.89 -17.99
CA THR A 491 -24.99 18.47 -19.33
C THR A 491 -25.04 19.62 -20.33
N THR A 492 -24.68 19.37 -21.58
CA THR A 492 -24.77 20.34 -22.68
C THR A 492 -26.08 20.20 -23.44
N HIS A 493 -26.54 21.28 -24.09
CA HIS A 493 -27.74 21.25 -24.93
C HIS A 493 -27.61 20.25 -26.09
N THR A 494 -26.52 20.34 -26.84
CA THR A 494 -26.23 19.50 -28.01
C THR A 494 -25.16 18.47 -27.70
N PRO A 495 -25.24 17.27 -28.32
CA PRO A 495 -24.18 16.26 -28.19
C PRO A 495 -22.98 16.65 -29.06
N ALA A 496 -21.78 16.23 -28.64
CA ALA A 496 -20.61 16.31 -29.50
C ALA A 496 -20.60 15.15 -30.49
N GLN A 497 -20.24 15.42 -31.74
CA GLN A 497 -20.26 14.44 -32.83
C GLN A 497 -18.85 14.15 -33.36
N SER A 498 -18.57 12.88 -33.65
CA SER A 498 -17.35 12.49 -34.36
C SER A 498 -17.50 11.16 -35.08
N GLN A 499 -16.67 10.94 -36.10
CA GLN A 499 -16.59 9.66 -36.81
C GLN A 499 -16.00 8.53 -35.94
N ARG A 500 -15.29 8.87 -34.87
CA ARG A 500 -14.72 7.92 -33.91
C ARG A 500 -15.33 8.13 -32.53
N LYS A 501 -15.79 7.05 -31.90
CA LYS A 501 -16.46 7.08 -30.58
C LYS A 501 -15.60 7.75 -29.50
N GLN A 502 -14.30 7.42 -29.45
CA GLN A 502 -13.39 8.02 -28.48
C GLN A 502 -13.16 9.52 -28.74
N SER A 503 -13.10 9.93 -30.01
CA SER A 503 -13.00 11.35 -30.37
C SER A 503 -14.27 12.11 -29.97
N ALA A 504 -15.46 11.53 -30.17
CA ALA A 504 -16.71 12.12 -29.73
C ALA A 504 -16.79 12.26 -28.20
N ARG A 505 -16.26 11.30 -27.43
CA ARG A 505 -16.11 11.41 -25.97
C ARG A 505 -15.22 12.59 -25.58
N HIS A 506 -14.04 12.69 -26.18
CA HIS A 506 -13.12 13.78 -25.87
C HIS A 506 -13.70 15.15 -26.23
N SER A 507 -14.38 15.25 -27.38
CA SER A 507 -15.10 16.46 -27.79
C SER A 507 -16.24 16.79 -26.81
N ALA A 508 -17.00 15.80 -26.35
CA ALA A 508 -18.07 16.02 -25.39
C ALA A 508 -17.55 16.57 -24.05
N CYS A 509 -16.39 16.10 -23.57
CA CYS A 509 -15.72 16.65 -22.40
C CYS A 509 -15.32 18.12 -22.60
N LEU A 510 -14.77 18.47 -23.78
CA LEU A 510 -14.42 19.85 -24.09
C LEU A 510 -15.66 20.75 -24.14
N THR A 511 -16.71 20.36 -24.86
CA THR A 511 -17.96 21.13 -24.96
C THR A 511 -18.61 21.31 -23.60
N TRP A 512 -18.51 20.31 -22.71
CA TRP A 512 -18.97 20.43 -21.33
C TRP A 512 -18.14 21.46 -20.54
N LEU A 513 -16.80 21.43 -20.63
CA LEU A 513 -15.93 22.41 -19.97
C LEU A 513 -16.17 23.83 -20.48
N GLU A 514 -16.40 24.01 -21.78
CA GLU A 514 -16.79 25.28 -22.37
C GLU A 514 -18.12 25.77 -21.81
N ALA A 515 -19.13 24.90 -21.77
CA ALA A 515 -20.43 25.23 -21.21
C ALA A 515 -20.34 25.58 -19.72
N PHE A 516 -19.49 24.90 -18.95
CA PHE A 516 -19.21 25.24 -17.56
C PHE A 516 -18.61 26.64 -17.41
N VAL A 517 -17.56 26.95 -18.17
CA VAL A 517 -16.87 28.26 -18.10
C VAL A 517 -17.79 29.42 -18.48
N PHE A 518 -18.70 29.21 -19.44
CA PHE A 518 -19.62 30.24 -19.92
C PHE A 518 -21.01 30.21 -19.29
N ASP A 519 -21.22 29.38 -18.26
CA ASP A 519 -22.50 29.23 -17.55
C ASP A 519 -23.67 28.86 -18.48
N LYS A 520 -23.45 27.85 -19.33
CA LYS A 520 -24.39 27.33 -20.35
C LYS A 520 -24.77 25.86 -20.14
N LEU A 521 -24.45 25.29 -18.98
CA LEU A 521 -24.86 23.94 -18.64
C LEU A 521 -26.36 23.88 -18.37
N VAL A 522 -26.97 22.75 -18.70
CA VAL A 522 -28.41 22.51 -18.58
C VAL A 522 -28.73 21.17 -17.95
N SER A 523 -29.97 20.99 -17.52
CA SER A 523 -30.44 19.70 -17.03
C SER A 523 -30.58 18.68 -18.19
N PRO A 524 -30.46 17.37 -17.93
CA PRO A 524 -30.66 16.33 -18.94
C PRO A 524 -32.01 16.41 -19.68
N ALA A 525 -33.05 16.98 -19.05
CA ALA A 525 -34.36 17.18 -19.65
C ALA A 525 -34.38 18.24 -20.77
N GLN A 526 -33.36 19.10 -20.84
CA GLN A 526 -33.27 20.22 -21.80
C GLN A 526 -32.34 19.91 -22.99
N ARG A 527 -31.98 18.63 -23.16
CA ARG A 527 -31.22 18.16 -24.33
C ARG A 527 -32.01 18.34 -25.61
N GLN A 528 -31.31 18.68 -26.68
CA GLN A 528 -31.84 18.67 -28.02
C GLN A 528 -31.08 17.65 -28.87
N PRO A 529 -31.77 16.69 -29.52
CA PRO A 529 -31.13 15.80 -30.48
C PRO A 529 -30.56 16.63 -31.64
N SER A 530 -29.36 16.29 -32.09
CA SER A 530 -28.72 16.94 -33.24
C SER A 530 -29.55 16.75 -34.51
N GLU A 531 -29.94 17.82 -35.20
CA GLU A 531 -30.41 17.73 -36.58
C GLU A 531 -29.28 17.20 -37.48
N PRO A 532 -29.57 16.30 -38.44
CA PRO A 532 -28.56 15.82 -39.38
C PRO A 532 -28.06 16.99 -40.25
N PRO A 533 -26.75 17.09 -40.53
CA PRO A 533 -26.22 18.16 -41.35
C PRO A 533 -26.80 18.09 -42.77
N ALA A 534 -27.24 19.25 -43.29
CA ALA A 534 -27.67 19.37 -44.67
C ALA A 534 -26.52 18.98 -45.62
N ILE A 535 -26.78 18.02 -46.50
CA ILE A 535 -25.85 17.58 -47.54
C ILE A 535 -25.74 18.70 -48.58
N THR A 536 -24.67 19.48 -48.55
CA THR A 536 -24.28 20.33 -49.67
C THR A 536 -23.62 19.45 -50.74
N PRO A 537 -24.09 19.44 -52.00
CA PRO A 537 -23.48 18.62 -53.05
C PRO A 537 -22.08 19.16 -53.40
N PRO A 538 -21.11 18.28 -53.75
CA PRO A 538 -19.77 18.69 -54.11
C PRO A 538 -19.77 19.43 -55.46
N GLU A 539 -19.22 20.63 -55.47
CA GLU A 539 -18.88 21.36 -56.69
C GLU A 539 -17.85 20.57 -57.52
N THR A 540 -18.11 20.56 -58.81
CA THR A 540 -17.41 19.87 -59.90
C THR A 540 -15.90 20.04 -59.88
N ALA A 541 -15.18 18.92 -59.92
CA ALA A 541 -13.76 18.84 -60.20
C ALA A 541 -13.46 19.35 -61.63
N ILE A 542 -12.67 20.42 -61.72
CA ILE A 542 -12.00 20.85 -62.95
C ILE A 542 -10.69 20.07 -63.04
N ALA A 543 -10.50 19.35 -64.14
CA ALA A 543 -9.29 18.61 -64.46
C ALA A 543 -8.11 19.55 -64.79
N PRO A 544 -6.87 19.26 -64.36
CA PRO A 544 -5.71 20.02 -64.81
C PRO A 544 -5.14 19.45 -66.11
N THR A 545 -4.93 20.34 -67.07
CA THR A 545 -4.20 20.13 -68.32
C THR A 545 -2.69 20.02 -68.08
N LYS A 546 -2.05 19.12 -68.84
CA LYS A 546 -0.59 19.07 -69.05
C LYS A 546 -0.13 20.31 -69.83
N ASP A 547 0.97 20.95 -69.43
CA ASP A 547 2.24 20.88 -70.18
C ASP A 547 3.34 21.80 -69.59
N GLU A 548 4.52 21.18 -69.54
CA GLU A 548 5.86 21.68 -69.86
C GLU A 548 6.59 22.82 -69.09
N THR A 549 7.87 22.50 -68.84
CA THR A 549 9.06 23.34 -68.61
C THR A 549 9.47 23.71 -67.17
N ALA A 550 10.44 22.94 -66.65
CA ALA A 550 11.51 23.43 -65.76
C ALA A 550 12.51 24.27 -66.57
N PRO A 551 13.31 25.19 -65.96
CA PRO A 551 14.62 24.83 -65.36
C PRO A 551 14.90 25.48 -63.98
N THR A 552 15.50 24.74 -63.02
CA THR A 552 16.87 24.88 -62.41
C THR A 552 17.22 26.24 -61.77
N GLN A 553 17.88 26.37 -60.61
CA GLN A 553 18.88 25.52 -59.94
C GLN A 553 19.19 26.01 -58.50
N ALA A 554 19.58 25.07 -57.62
CA ALA A 554 20.60 25.10 -56.54
C ALA A 554 20.50 26.17 -55.40
N GLU A 555 20.81 25.92 -54.12
CA GLU A 555 21.56 24.85 -53.44
C GLU A 555 21.37 24.94 -51.89
N ASP A 556 21.74 23.85 -51.20
CA ASP A 556 22.08 23.68 -49.76
C ASP A 556 21.03 23.78 -48.64
N ASN A 557 20.68 22.61 -48.06
CA ASN A 557 21.21 22.22 -46.75
C ASN A 557 20.88 20.76 -46.36
N GLN A 558 21.89 20.08 -45.83
CA GLN A 558 21.90 18.70 -45.33
C GLN A 558 20.91 18.46 -44.17
N PRO A 559 20.32 17.25 -44.03
CA PRO A 559 19.64 16.83 -42.81
C PRO A 559 20.63 16.23 -41.80
N LYS A 560 20.53 16.68 -40.54
CA LYS A 560 21.19 16.08 -39.37
C LYS A 560 20.46 14.81 -38.93
N ASP A 561 21.28 13.84 -38.51
CA ASP A 561 20.92 12.52 -38.01
C ASP A 561 19.82 12.50 -36.94
N THR A 562 18.86 11.60 -37.12
CA THR A 562 17.98 11.07 -36.05
C THR A 562 18.25 9.59 -35.91
N GLU A 563 18.52 9.14 -34.68
CA GLU A 563 18.83 7.75 -34.33
C GLU A 563 17.68 6.78 -34.68
N PRO A 564 17.98 5.51 -35.03
CA PRO A 564 16.98 4.53 -35.45
C PRO A 564 16.17 3.96 -34.26
N VAL A 565 14.85 3.86 -34.45
CA VAL A 565 13.93 3.10 -33.59
C VAL A 565 14.33 1.62 -33.63
N GLN A 566 14.74 1.05 -32.49
CA GLN A 566 15.02 -0.39 -32.37
C GLN A 566 13.71 -1.18 -32.55
N MET A 567 13.60 -1.97 -33.62
CA MET A 567 12.57 -3.00 -33.74
C MET A 567 12.91 -4.14 -32.76
N THR A 568 12.05 -4.39 -31.78
CA THR A 568 12.18 -5.57 -30.90
C THR A 568 11.94 -6.84 -31.70
N THR A 569 12.84 -7.81 -31.61
CA THR A 569 12.67 -9.15 -32.17
C THR A 569 11.48 -9.87 -31.49
N PRO A 570 10.62 -10.61 -32.22
CA PRO A 570 9.43 -11.24 -31.64
C PRO A 570 9.70 -12.11 -30.40
N THR A 571 10.84 -12.80 -30.36
CA THR A 571 11.26 -13.65 -29.23
C THR A 571 11.53 -12.90 -27.92
N ASP A 572 11.68 -11.57 -27.95
CA ASP A 572 11.96 -10.76 -26.78
C ASP A 572 10.71 -10.01 -26.25
N HIS A 573 9.56 -10.18 -26.91
CA HIS A 573 8.35 -9.45 -26.52
C HIS A 573 7.72 -10.04 -25.24
N PRO A 574 7.46 -9.23 -24.19
CA PRO A 574 6.87 -9.67 -22.93
C PRO A 574 5.62 -10.56 -23.09
N THR A 575 4.68 -10.16 -23.94
CA THR A 575 3.44 -10.91 -24.20
C THR A 575 3.68 -12.32 -24.73
N LEU A 576 4.82 -12.59 -25.38
CA LEU A 576 5.17 -13.93 -25.85
C LEU A 576 5.89 -14.77 -24.79
N ASN A 577 6.46 -14.14 -23.75
CA ASN A 577 7.32 -14.81 -22.76
C ASN A 577 6.69 -14.97 -21.36
N TYR A 578 5.56 -14.31 -21.09
CA TYR A 578 4.84 -14.42 -19.80
C TYR A 578 3.62 -15.36 -19.87
N PRO A 579 3.26 -16.04 -18.75
CA PRO A 579 2.12 -16.94 -18.69
C PRO A 579 0.77 -16.21 -18.84
N LEU A 580 -0.10 -16.75 -19.70
CA LEU A 580 -1.44 -16.25 -19.99
C LEU A 580 -2.48 -16.84 -19.01
N GLU A 581 -2.43 -16.42 -17.75
CA GLU A 581 -3.31 -16.89 -16.66
C GLU A 581 -4.29 -15.81 -16.16
N GLY A 582 -5.52 -16.21 -15.81
CA GLY A 582 -6.55 -15.36 -15.18
C GLY A 582 -7.45 -14.56 -16.13
N GLU A 583 -8.23 -13.63 -15.58
CA GLU A 583 -9.16 -12.73 -16.31
C GLU A 583 -8.43 -11.56 -17.00
N GLN A 584 -7.46 -11.85 -17.86
CA GLN A 584 -6.73 -10.84 -18.63
C GLN A 584 -7.53 -10.38 -19.87
N ASN A 585 -7.25 -9.17 -20.37
CA ASN A 585 -7.82 -8.68 -21.63
C ASN A 585 -6.99 -9.17 -22.83
N PHE A 586 -7.17 -10.43 -23.22
CA PHE A 586 -6.45 -11.09 -24.30
C PHE A 586 -6.59 -10.39 -25.66
N VAL A 587 -7.76 -9.79 -25.93
CA VAL A 587 -7.96 -8.98 -27.15
C VAL A 587 -7.04 -7.76 -27.16
N GLY A 588 -6.90 -7.08 -26.03
CA GLY A 588 -5.99 -5.93 -25.90
C GLY A 588 -4.52 -6.33 -26.02
N LEU A 589 -4.13 -7.43 -25.35
CA LEU A 589 -2.76 -7.96 -25.42
C LEU A 589 -2.36 -8.35 -26.85
N LEU A 590 -3.26 -8.98 -27.60
CA LEU A 590 -2.99 -9.36 -29.00
C LEU A 590 -2.88 -8.12 -29.91
N GLN A 591 -3.69 -7.09 -29.68
CA GLN A 591 -3.61 -5.83 -30.43
C GLN A 591 -2.30 -5.08 -30.15
N GLU A 592 -1.89 -5.02 -28.89
CA GLU A 592 -0.63 -4.40 -28.47
C GLU A 592 0.57 -5.15 -29.08
N LEU A 593 0.54 -6.49 -29.05
CA LEU A 593 1.56 -7.34 -29.68
C LEU A 593 1.65 -7.11 -31.20
N SER A 594 0.51 -7.07 -31.90
CA SER A 594 0.50 -6.76 -33.33
C SER A 594 1.05 -5.37 -33.62
N GLN A 595 0.71 -4.38 -32.80
CA GLN A 595 1.17 -3.00 -32.99
C GLN A 595 2.67 -2.83 -32.70
N SER A 596 3.19 -3.46 -31.65
CA SER A 596 4.60 -3.37 -31.26
C SER A 596 5.53 -4.06 -32.26
N LEU A 597 5.08 -5.16 -32.87
CA LEU A 597 5.85 -5.94 -33.84
C LEU A 597 5.53 -5.58 -35.30
N GLY A 598 4.67 -4.59 -35.54
CA GLY A 598 4.31 -4.11 -36.88
C GLY A 598 3.50 -5.12 -37.71
N TRP A 599 2.80 -6.06 -37.07
CA TRP A 599 1.94 -7.03 -37.74
C TRP A 599 0.58 -6.44 -38.10
N ALA A 600 -0.12 -7.07 -39.04
CA ALA A 600 -1.50 -6.66 -39.31
C ALA A 600 -2.38 -6.94 -38.08
N MET A 601 -3.40 -6.11 -37.91
CA MET A 601 -4.32 -6.23 -36.79
C MET A 601 -5.17 -7.51 -36.92
N PRO A 602 -5.41 -8.24 -35.81
CA PRO A 602 -6.21 -9.45 -35.83
C PRO A 602 -7.66 -9.14 -36.23
N ALA A 603 -8.19 -9.89 -37.18
CA ALA A 603 -9.57 -9.83 -37.62
C ALA A 603 -10.42 -10.86 -36.85
N TYR A 604 -11.67 -10.51 -36.56
CA TYR A 604 -12.60 -11.38 -35.82
C TYR A 604 -13.89 -11.55 -36.62
N GLN A 605 -14.23 -12.80 -36.92
CA GLN A 605 -15.50 -13.18 -37.53
C GLN A 605 -16.37 -13.90 -36.52
N PHE A 606 -17.68 -13.65 -36.57
CA PHE A 606 -18.64 -14.25 -35.65
C PHE A 606 -19.69 -15.04 -36.41
N THR A 607 -19.96 -16.26 -35.98
CA THR A 607 -21.11 -17.06 -36.42
C THR A 607 -21.93 -17.47 -35.21
N GLN A 608 -23.26 -17.45 -35.34
CA GLN A 608 -24.17 -17.85 -34.28
C GLN A 608 -24.67 -19.27 -34.55
N ALA A 609 -24.53 -20.17 -33.58
CA ALA A 609 -24.98 -21.55 -33.66
C ALA A 609 -25.81 -21.88 -32.41
N GLY A 610 -27.14 -21.82 -32.53
CA GLY A 610 -28.03 -21.99 -31.38
C GLY A 610 -27.91 -20.84 -30.35
N SER A 611 -27.72 -21.19 -29.08
CA SER A 611 -27.49 -20.24 -27.98
C SER A 611 -26.06 -19.72 -27.88
N ASP A 612 -25.13 -20.24 -28.71
CA ASP A 612 -23.70 -19.97 -28.59
C ASP A 612 -23.18 -19.07 -29.72
N PHE A 613 -22.20 -18.24 -29.37
CA PHE A 613 -21.42 -17.44 -30.30
C PHE A 613 -20.09 -18.13 -30.57
N ILE A 614 -19.81 -18.36 -31.85
CA ILE A 614 -18.53 -18.86 -32.33
C ILE A 614 -17.75 -17.65 -32.86
N CYS A 615 -16.55 -17.44 -32.35
CA CYS A 615 -15.65 -16.39 -32.82
C CYS A 615 -14.39 -17.01 -33.42
N THR A 616 -14.07 -16.60 -34.65
CA THR A 616 -12.82 -16.96 -35.34
C THR A 616 -11.94 -15.72 -35.42
N CYS A 617 -10.76 -15.78 -34.81
CA CYS A 617 -9.71 -14.77 -34.88
C CYS A 617 -8.70 -15.17 -35.96
N THR A 618 -8.36 -14.27 -36.89
CA THR A 618 -7.33 -14.48 -37.92
C THR A 618 -6.29 -13.36 -37.88
N ALA A 619 -5.02 -13.68 -38.04
CA ALA A 619 -3.93 -12.70 -38.04
C ALA A 619 -2.77 -13.14 -38.95
N PRO A 620 -2.36 -12.35 -39.96
CA PRO A 620 -1.15 -12.61 -40.73
C PRO A 620 0.07 -12.13 -39.94
N VAL A 621 1.01 -13.03 -39.70
CA VAL A 621 2.24 -12.80 -38.95
C VAL A 621 3.41 -13.37 -39.76
N GLN A 622 4.36 -12.52 -40.14
CA GLN A 622 5.58 -12.91 -40.89
C GLN A 622 5.32 -13.83 -42.10
N GLU A 623 4.43 -13.41 -43.00
CA GLU A 623 4.03 -14.16 -44.21
C GLU A 623 3.27 -15.48 -43.94
N GLN A 624 2.79 -15.70 -42.72
CA GLN A 624 1.93 -16.85 -42.37
C GLN A 624 0.60 -16.41 -41.73
N ASP A 625 -0.49 -17.07 -42.10
CA ASP A 625 -1.82 -16.77 -41.55
C ASP A 625 -2.13 -17.63 -40.32
N PHE A 626 -2.32 -17.02 -39.16
CA PHE A 626 -2.76 -17.71 -37.96
C PHE A 626 -4.29 -17.64 -37.80
N THR A 627 -4.89 -18.69 -37.25
CA THR A 627 -6.34 -18.75 -36.99
C THR A 627 -6.63 -19.47 -35.68
N ALA A 628 -7.45 -18.86 -34.83
CA ALA A 628 -7.93 -19.43 -33.58
C ALA A 628 -9.44 -19.27 -33.45
N LYS A 629 -10.14 -20.30 -33.00
CA LYS A 629 -11.61 -20.33 -32.91
C LYS A 629 -12.05 -20.69 -31.50
N ALA A 630 -13.08 -20.01 -30.99
CA ALA A 630 -13.65 -20.29 -29.68
C ALA A 630 -15.17 -20.13 -29.67
N THR A 631 -15.84 -20.88 -28.80
CA THR A 631 -17.30 -20.90 -28.65
C THR A 631 -17.68 -20.50 -27.23
N ALA A 632 -18.64 -19.58 -27.06
CA ALA A 632 -19.18 -19.22 -25.76
C ALA A 632 -20.61 -18.68 -25.85
N THR A 633 -21.37 -18.77 -24.76
CA THR A 633 -22.74 -18.24 -24.62
C THR A 633 -22.83 -16.70 -24.71
N GLN A 634 -21.70 -16.00 -24.57
CA GLN A 634 -21.62 -14.54 -24.73
C GLN A 634 -20.60 -14.16 -25.80
N LYS A 635 -21.01 -13.28 -26.72
CA LYS A 635 -20.17 -12.77 -27.82
C LYS A 635 -18.83 -12.19 -27.34
N LYS A 636 -18.83 -11.46 -26.22
CA LYS A 636 -17.61 -10.88 -25.62
C LYS A 636 -16.65 -11.97 -25.12
N LYS A 637 -17.18 -13.03 -24.51
CA LYS A 637 -16.40 -14.16 -23.99
C LYS A 637 -15.81 -15.00 -25.13
N ALA A 638 -16.59 -15.29 -26.18
CA ALA A 638 -16.12 -15.97 -27.38
C ALA A 638 -14.93 -15.23 -28.04
N LYS A 639 -15.00 -13.89 -28.09
CA LYS A 639 -13.92 -13.06 -28.62
C LYS A 639 -12.64 -13.11 -27.76
N GLN A 640 -12.78 -13.08 -26.43
CA GLN A 640 -11.63 -13.16 -25.52
C GLN A 640 -10.93 -14.52 -25.60
N GLU A 641 -11.69 -15.62 -25.65
CA GLU A 641 -11.12 -16.96 -25.77
C GLU A 641 -10.48 -17.19 -27.15
N ALA A 642 -11.04 -16.65 -28.23
CA ALA A 642 -10.42 -16.72 -29.56
C ALA A 642 -9.08 -15.95 -29.60
N ALA A 643 -9.02 -14.77 -28.97
CA ALA A 643 -7.78 -13.99 -28.85
C ALA A 643 -6.74 -14.69 -27.96
N ARG A 644 -7.17 -15.31 -26.86
CA ARG A 644 -6.31 -16.13 -26.00
C ARG A 644 -5.72 -17.31 -26.76
N GLY A 645 -6.56 -18.05 -27.51
CA GLY A 645 -6.10 -19.16 -28.37
C GLY A 645 -5.06 -18.71 -29.40
N MET A 646 -5.25 -17.54 -30.00
CA MET A 646 -4.27 -16.94 -30.91
C MET A 646 -2.94 -16.63 -30.23
N LEU A 647 -2.96 -16.01 -29.05
CA LEU A 647 -1.75 -15.70 -28.29
C LEU A 647 -0.98 -16.98 -27.89
N VAL A 648 -1.67 -18.02 -27.45
CA VAL A 648 -1.05 -19.33 -27.16
C VAL A 648 -0.40 -19.93 -28.40
N GLN A 649 -1.07 -19.85 -29.56
CA GLN A 649 -0.54 -20.36 -30.82
C GLN A 649 0.73 -19.60 -31.24
N LEU A 650 0.75 -18.27 -31.09
CA LEU A 650 1.92 -17.44 -31.37
C LEU A 650 3.06 -17.69 -30.38
N GLN A 651 2.77 -17.81 -29.07
CA GLN A 651 3.76 -18.16 -28.06
C GLN A 651 4.48 -19.46 -28.42
N ARG A 652 3.73 -20.52 -28.72
CA ARG A 652 4.30 -21.82 -29.09
C ARG A 652 5.05 -21.78 -30.42
N TRP A 653 4.54 -21.05 -31.41
CA TRP A 653 5.22 -20.90 -32.70
C TRP A 653 6.60 -20.26 -32.53
N PHE A 654 6.70 -19.15 -31.80
CA PHE A 654 7.98 -18.45 -31.61
C PHE A 654 8.95 -19.15 -30.64
N HIS A 655 8.45 -20.00 -29.73
CA HIS A 655 9.30 -20.75 -28.79
C HIS A 655 9.71 -22.13 -29.28
N HIS A 656 8.85 -22.81 -30.06
CA HIS A 656 8.98 -24.23 -30.36
C HIS A 656 8.79 -24.58 -31.85
N GLY A 657 8.35 -23.65 -32.71
CA GLY A 657 8.19 -23.89 -34.15
C GLY A 657 7.01 -24.82 -34.52
N GLU A 658 6.09 -25.08 -33.59
CA GLU A 658 4.95 -26.00 -33.78
C GLU A 658 3.65 -25.24 -34.08
N ARG A 659 2.85 -25.73 -35.05
CA ARG A 659 1.54 -25.18 -35.39
C ARG A 659 0.44 -26.17 -34.99
N ILE A 660 -0.52 -25.74 -34.18
CA ILE A 660 -1.73 -26.54 -33.90
C ILE A 660 -2.75 -26.25 -34.99
N GLY A 661 -3.07 -27.24 -35.82
CA GLY A 661 -4.29 -27.25 -36.62
C GLY A 661 -5.45 -27.67 -35.72
N ILE A 662 -6.48 -26.83 -35.60
CA ILE A 662 -7.70 -27.20 -34.89
C ILE A 662 -8.61 -27.91 -35.90
N GLU A 663 -8.61 -29.24 -35.89
CA GLU A 663 -9.75 -30.04 -36.39
C GLU A 663 -10.80 -30.19 -35.29
N GLU A 664 -12.05 -30.38 -35.72
CA GLU A 664 -13.31 -30.32 -34.95
C GLU A 664 -13.40 -31.29 -33.75
N PRO A 665 -14.29 -31.01 -32.76
CA PRO A 665 -14.42 -31.85 -31.57
C PRO A 665 -15.17 -33.15 -31.91
N GLU A 666 -14.47 -34.29 -31.87
CA GLU A 666 -15.14 -35.59 -31.73
C GLU A 666 -15.65 -35.75 -30.30
N ALA A 667 -16.94 -36.08 -30.19
CA ALA A 667 -17.62 -36.37 -28.93
C ALA A 667 -16.97 -37.59 -28.23
N PRO A 668 -16.66 -37.53 -26.93
CA PRO A 668 -16.23 -38.73 -26.23
C PRO A 668 -17.44 -39.61 -25.93
N ALA A 669 -17.48 -40.74 -26.63
CA ALA A 669 -18.28 -41.89 -26.28
C ALA A 669 -17.83 -42.46 -24.92
N ALA A 670 -18.81 -42.99 -24.18
CA ALA A 670 -18.59 -43.71 -22.94
C ALA A 670 -17.78 -44.99 -23.19
N THR A 671 -16.63 -45.12 -22.55
CA THR A 671 -16.01 -46.41 -22.25
C THR A 671 -15.17 -46.30 -20.99
N ALA A 672 -15.56 -47.08 -19.99
CA ALA A 672 -14.81 -47.32 -18.77
C ALA A 672 -13.58 -48.17 -19.09
N VAL A 673 -12.38 -47.73 -18.69
CA VAL A 673 -11.27 -48.60 -18.28
C VAL A 673 -10.44 -47.85 -17.23
N GLU A 674 -10.11 -48.61 -16.20
CA GLU A 674 -9.34 -48.30 -15.00
C GLU A 674 -8.01 -47.60 -15.27
N GLU A 675 -7.76 -46.48 -14.57
CA GLU A 675 -6.41 -45.99 -14.32
C GLU A 675 -6.20 -45.79 -12.81
N GLN A 676 -5.16 -46.46 -12.33
CA GLN A 676 -4.73 -46.54 -10.94
C GLN A 676 -4.38 -45.15 -10.40
N THR A 677 -5.26 -44.60 -9.57
CA THR A 677 -4.92 -43.49 -8.68
C THR A 677 -4.16 -44.02 -7.47
N SER A 678 -2.83 -44.01 -7.54
CA SER A 678 -2.01 -43.88 -6.32
C SER A 678 -2.00 -42.40 -5.91
N GLN A 679 -3.11 -41.93 -5.36
CA GLN A 679 -3.08 -40.75 -4.50
C GLN A 679 -2.40 -41.15 -3.19
N PRO A 680 -1.49 -40.32 -2.62
CA PRO A 680 -1.02 -40.57 -1.28
C PRO A 680 -2.23 -40.52 -0.34
N GLU A 681 -2.41 -41.57 0.46
CA GLU A 681 -3.41 -41.61 1.54
C GLU A 681 -3.32 -40.30 2.34
N ARG A 682 -4.36 -39.47 2.24
CA ARG A 682 -4.60 -38.39 3.19
C ARG A 682 -4.83 -39.06 4.53
N ALA A 683 -3.84 -39.00 5.40
CA ALA A 683 -4.01 -39.36 6.80
C ALA A 683 -5.20 -38.58 7.36
N SER A 684 -6.26 -39.29 7.75
CA SER A 684 -7.37 -38.74 8.50
C SER A 684 -6.83 -38.20 9.82
N ALA A 685 -6.83 -36.87 9.96
CA ALA A 685 -6.53 -36.24 11.24
C ALA A 685 -7.66 -36.60 12.24
N PRO A 686 -7.36 -37.00 13.48
CA PRO A 686 -8.41 -37.36 14.44
C PRO A 686 -9.28 -36.13 14.76
N ILE A 687 -10.57 -36.22 14.44
CA ILE A 687 -11.55 -35.13 14.50
C ILE A 687 -11.73 -34.66 15.95
N SER A 688 -10.99 -33.62 16.28
CA SER A 688 -11.13 -32.85 17.51
C SER A 688 -10.87 -31.36 17.24
N HIS A 689 -11.36 -30.85 16.10
CA HIS A 689 -11.22 -29.44 15.77
C HIS A 689 -12.05 -28.58 16.75
N PRO A 690 -11.45 -27.57 17.43
CA PRO A 690 -12.14 -26.73 18.42
C PRO A 690 -13.42 -26.07 17.89
N LEU A 691 -13.50 -25.82 16.58
CA LEU A 691 -14.66 -25.20 15.93
C LEU A 691 -15.88 -26.14 15.81
N LEU A 692 -15.67 -27.46 15.74
CA LEU A 692 -16.76 -28.47 15.76
C LEU A 692 -17.26 -28.76 17.18
N MET A 693 -16.51 -28.32 18.20
CA MET A 693 -16.80 -28.57 19.63
C MET A 693 -17.44 -27.36 20.33
N LYS A 694 -17.55 -26.21 19.64
CA LYS A 694 -18.07 -24.96 20.21
C LYS A 694 -19.60 -24.89 20.08
N GLN A 695 -20.30 -24.59 21.16
CA GLN A 695 -21.75 -24.31 21.10
C GLN A 695 -22.03 -23.09 20.19
N LEU A 696 -22.86 -23.30 19.17
CA LEU A 696 -23.35 -22.25 18.29
C LEU A 696 -24.34 -21.36 19.06
N LYS A 697 -24.09 -20.04 19.08
CA LYS A 697 -24.97 -19.04 19.70
C LYS A 697 -25.77 -18.30 18.64
N ASP A 698 -27.01 -17.95 18.93
CA ASP A 698 -27.84 -17.16 18.01
C ASP A 698 -27.22 -15.78 17.75
N GLY A 699 -27.24 -15.34 16.48
CA GLY A 699 -26.63 -14.08 16.04
C GLY A 699 -25.19 -14.20 15.53
N GLN A 700 -24.56 -15.38 15.59
CA GLN A 700 -23.25 -15.63 14.97
C GLN A 700 -23.34 -15.71 13.45
N ASN A 701 -22.26 -15.37 12.74
CA ASN A 701 -22.19 -15.46 11.28
C ASN A 701 -22.00 -16.93 10.81
N PHE A 702 -23.09 -17.70 10.75
CA PHE A 702 -23.04 -19.12 10.38
C PHE A 702 -22.49 -19.38 8.97
N ILE A 703 -22.71 -18.46 8.02
CA ILE A 703 -22.19 -18.59 6.66
C ILE A 703 -20.65 -18.51 6.67
N GLY A 704 -20.10 -17.46 7.30
CA GLY A 704 -18.66 -17.28 7.42
C GLY A 704 -18.01 -18.40 8.26
N PHE A 705 -18.71 -18.86 9.30
CA PHE A 705 -18.23 -19.96 10.13
C PHE A 705 -18.12 -21.29 9.37
N LEU A 706 -19.12 -21.62 8.56
CA LEU A 706 -19.09 -22.82 7.72
C LEU A 706 -17.99 -22.75 6.65
N GLN A 707 -17.79 -21.58 6.03
CA GLN A 707 -16.71 -21.37 5.06
C GLN A 707 -15.33 -21.51 5.70
N GLN A 708 -15.14 -20.89 6.88
CA GLN A 708 -13.90 -21.01 7.64
C GLN A 708 -13.62 -22.45 8.03
N LEU A 709 -14.66 -23.20 8.42
CA LEU A 709 -14.54 -24.61 8.78
C LEU A 709 -14.11 -25.46 7.57
N CYS A 710 -14.74 -25.27 6.40
CA CYS A 710 -14.38 -25.98 5.17
C CYS A 710 -12.94 -25.66 4.75
N GLN A 711 -12.54 -24.39 4.84
CA GLN A 711 -11.17 -23.98 4.52
C GLN A 711 -10.13 -24.57 5.48
N THR A 712 -10.44 -24.61 6.78
CA THR A 712 -9.51 -25.11 7.80
C THR A 712 -9.32 -26.62 7.71
N LEU A 713 -10.38 -27.35 7.36
CA LEU A 713 -10.38 -28.82 7.24
C LEU A 713 -10.17 -29.31 5.80
N VAL A 714 -9.93 -28.40 4.86
CA VAL A 714 -9.67 -28.69 3.44
C VAL A 714 -10.83 -29.47 2.78
N TRP A 715 -12.06 -29.05 3.09
CA TRP A 715 -13.29 -29.50 2.46
C TRP A 715 -13.73 -28.54 1.35
N ASP A 716 -14.60 -29.03 0.47
CA ASP A 716 -15.21 -28.19 -0.56
C ASP A 716 -16.05 -27.07 0.06
N PHE A 717 -16.04 -25.89 -0.57
CA PHE A 717 -16.81 -24.75 -0.08
C PHE A 717 -18.33 -25.02 -0.19
N PRO A 718 -19.13 -24.46 0.73
CA PRO A 718 -20.58 -24.67 0.74
C PRO A 718 -21.25 -24.13 -0.51
N GLU A 719 -22.00 -24.99 -1.19
CA GLU A 719 -22.87 -24.66 -2.31
C GLU A 719 -24.25 -24.25 -1.79
N TYR A 720 -24.88 -23.29 -2.48
CA TYR A 720 -26.19 -22.75 -2.09
C TYR A 720 -27.12 -22.68 -3.30
N GLU A 721 -28.19 -23.44 -3.23
CA GLU A 721 -29.29 -23.41 -4.20
C GLU A 721 -30.48 -22.67 -3.59
N PHE A 722 -31.22 -21.95 -4.42
CA PHE A 722 -32.38 -21.15 -3.99
C PHE A 722 -33.59 -21.46 -4.85
N GLU A 723 -34.71 -21.73 -4.20
CA GLU A 723 -36.01 -21.96 -4.84
C GLU A 723 -37.07 -21.04 -4.23
N GLY A 724 -38.00 -20.56 -5.06
CA GLY A 724 -39.12 -19.69 -4.67
C GLY A 724 -38.90 -18.19 -4.89
N GLU A 725 -40.01 -17.44 -4.88
CA GLU A 725 -40.07 -15.98 -4.96
C GLU A 725 -40.82 -15.41 -3.73
N THR A 726 -40.72 -14.09 -3.50
CA THR A 726 -41.36 -13.43 -2.34
C THR A 726 -42.84 -13.82 -2.21
N PRO A 727 -43.32 -14.19 -1.00
CA PRO A 727 -42.75 -13.85 0.31
C PRO A 727 -41.91 -14.95 0.98
N GLU A 728 -41.58 -16.06 0.32
CA GLU A 728 -40.81 -17.17 0.92
C GLU A 728 -39.68 -17.65 0.01
N PHE A 729 -38.45 -17.63 0.53
CA PHE A 729 -37.27 -18.18 -0.14
C PHE A 729 -36.84 -19.45 0.56
N ILE A 730 -36.71 -20.54 -0.18
CA ILE A 730 -36.13 -21.79 0.26
C ILE A 730 -34.65 -21.78 -0.15
N CYS A 731 -33.76 -22.09 0.78
CA CYS A 731 -32.33 -22.22 0.49
C CYS A 731 -31.82 -23.57 0.96
N THR A 732 -31.16 -24.28 0.05
CA THR A 732 -30.50 -25.55 0.32
C THR A 732 -29.00 -25.33 0.31
N CYS A 733 -28.35 -25.57 1.44
CA CYS A 733 -26.90 -25.52 1.58
C CYS A 733 -26.33 -26.93 1.56
N THR A 734 -25.28 -27.17 0.78
CA THR A 734 -24.59 -28.46 0.73
C THR A 734 -23.08 -28.29 0.95
N VAL A 735 -22.48 -29.19 1.76
CA VAL A 735 -21.02 -29.32 1.94
C VAL A 735 -20.62 -30.79 1.81
N CYS A 736 -19.50 -31.05 1.12
CA CYS A 736 -18.86 -32.37 1.10
C CYS A 736 -17.74 -32.39 2.16
N ALA A 737 -17.93 -33.15 3.24
CA ALA A 737 -16.95 -33.30 4.31
C ALA A 737 -16.51 -34.77 4.38
N ASP A 738 -15.21 -35.02 4.28
CA ASP A 738 -14.58 -36.35 4.30
C ASP A 738 -15.24 -37.37 3.33
N GLY A 739 -15.61 -36.90 2.14
CA GLY A 739 -16.25 -37.72 1.11
C GLY A 739 -17.75 -38.00 1.33
N GLN A 740 -18.35 -37.46 2.39
CA GLN A 740 -19.79 -37.52 2.64
C GLN A 740 -20.47 -36.16 2.41
N ARG A 741 -21.66 -36.19 1.82
CA ARG A 741 -22.43 -34.98 1.48
C ARG A 741 -23.40 -34.65 2.62
N PHE A 742 -23.27 -33.46 3.18
CA PHE A 742 -24.16 -32.90 4.21
C PHE A 742 -24.98 -31.78 3.60
N SER A 743 -26.30 -31.84 3.74
CA SER A 743 -27.21 -30.80 3.27
C SER A 743 -28.13 -30.29 4.38
N GLY A 744 -28.54 -29.03 4.25
CA GLY A 744 -29.45 -28.38 5.17
C GLY A 744 -30.29 -27.36 4.44
N GLU A 745 -31.61 -27.46 4.61
CA GLU A 745 -32.58 -26.59 3.97
C GLU A 745 -33.22 -25.65 5.00
N ALA A 746 -33.50 -24.41 4.59
CA ALA A 746 -34.26 -23.48 5.42
C ALA A 746 -35.08 -22.50 4.58
N THR A 747 -36.29 -22.19 5.08
CA THR A 747 -37.21 -21.23 4.46
C THR A 747 -37.25 -19.93 5.25
N ALA A 748 -37.19 -18.78 4.56
CA ALA A 748 -37.38 -17.48 5.19
C ALA A 748 -37.89 -16.42 4.22
N SER A 749 -38.49 -15.35 4.75
CA SER A 749 -39.04 -14.25 3.94
C SER A 749 -38.00 -13.35 3.27
N LYS A 750 -36.71 -13.55 3.55
CA LYS A 750 -35.60 -12.85 2.91
C LYS A 750 -34.52 -13.85 2.51
N LYS A 751 -34.07 -13.79 1.25
CA LYS A 751 -33.02 -14.67 0.68
C LYS A 751 -31.76 -14.77 1.55
N LYS A 752 -31.28 -13.64 2.10
CA LYS A 752 -30.11 -13.61 3.01
C LYS A 752 -30.37 -14.36 4.34
N ARG A 753 -31.60 -14.35 4.84
CA ARG A 753 -31.98 -15.05 6.08
C ARG A 753 -32.17 -16.55 5.85
N ALA A 754 -32.71 -16.96 4.70
CA ALA A 754 -32.80 -18.37 4.30
C ALA A 754 -31.40 -18.99 4.19
N LYS A 755 -30.47 -18.30 3.49
CA LYS A 755 -29.06 -18.70 3.40
C LYS A 755 -28.40 -18.88 4.77
N TYR A 756 -28.61 -17.91 5.66
CA TYR A 756 -28.06 -17.94 7.02
C TYR A 756 -28.56 -19.14 7.84
N LEU A 757 -29.85 -19.47 7.73
CA LEU A 757 -30.45 -20.58 8.45
C LEU A 757 -30.04 -21.93 7.86
N ALA A 758 -29.95 -22.04 6.52
CA ALA A 758 -29.48 -23.24 5.84
C ALA A 758 -28.03 -23.59 6.26
N SER A 759 -27.13 -22.61 6.33
CA SER A 759 -25.78 -22.81 6.88
C SER A 759 -25.77 -23.25 8.34
N LYS A 760 -26.70 -22.75 9.16
CA LYS A 760 -26.85 -23.17 10.57
C LYS A 760 -27.24 -24.65 10.66
N VAL A 761 -28.17 -25.10 9.81
CA VAL A 761 -28.61 -26.50 9.76
C VAL A 761 -27.44 -27.41 9.41
N VAL A 762 -26.68 -27.12 8.35
CA VAL A 762 -25.50 -27.90 7.95
C VAL A 762 -24.45 -27.96 9.07
N LEU A 763 -24.16 -26.82 9.72
CA LEU A 763 -23.22 -26.79 10.85
C LEU A 763 -23.67 -27.66 12.03
N LEU A 764 -24.96 -27.65 12.37
CA LEU A 764 -25.50 -28.50 13.44
C LEU A 764 -25.41 -29.99 13.06
N THR A 765 -25.71 -30.35 11.81
CA THR A 765 -25.58 -31.72 11.31
C THR A 765 -24.14 -32.21 11.36
N LEU A 766 -23.18 -31.38 10.93
CA LEU A 766 -21.74 -31.68 11.03
C LEU A 766 -21.31 -31.85 12.49
N GLN A 767 -21.74 -30.97 13.39
CA GLN A 767 -21.44 -31.11 14.82
C GLN A 767 -21.98 -32.42 15.40
N GLN A 768 -23.22 -32.80 15.06
CA GLN A 768 -23.81 -34.06 15.51
C GLN A 768 -23.04 -35.27 14.98
N HIS A 769 -22.75 -35.31 13.67
CA HIS A 769 -22.04 -36.42 13.03
C HIS A 769 -20.66 -36.67 13.65
N PHE A 770 -19.87 -35.61 13.85
CA PHE A 770 -18.52 -35.72 14.38
C PHE A 770 -18.48 -35.86 15.91
N GLN A 771 -19.57 -35.54 16.62
CA GLN A 771 -19.71 -35.85 18.05
C GLN A 771 -20.18 -37.29 18.30
N SER A 772 -21.03 -37.86 17.42
CA SER A 772 -21.48 -39.26 17.53
C SER A 772 -20.39 -40.27 17.20
N ASN A 773 -19.54 -40.03 16.20
CA ASN A 773 -18.43 -40.93 15.86
C ASN A 773 -17.38 -41.05 16.99
N LYS A 774 -17.29 -40.05 17.86
CA LYS A 774 -16.39 -40.04 19.02
C LYS A 774 -16.90 -40.90 20.19
N ALA A 775 -18.19 -41.24 20.22
CA ALA A 775 -18.77 -42.13 21.23
C ALA A 775 -18.53 -43.61 20.87
N THR A 776 -18.63 -43.96 19.58
CA THR A 776 -18.33 -45.30 19.06
C THR A 776 -16.84 -45.65 19.08
N GLU A 777 -15.93 -44.68 18.86
CA GLU A 777 -14.48 -44.87 19.04
C GLU A 777 -14.03 -44.99 20.51
N LYS A 778 -14.92 -44.71 21.47
CA LYS A 778 -14.65 -44.88 22.91
C LYS A 778 -15.18 -46.21 23.48
N GLU A 779 -16.05 -46.90 22.75
CA GLU A 779 -16.59 -48.23 23.10
C GLU A 779 -15.88 -49.40 22.38
N ALA A 780 -15.13 -49.11 21.32
CA ALA A 780 -14.18 -50.02 20.67
C ALA A 780 -12.78 -49.88 21.28
#